data_AF-A0AA35ZMR2-F1
#
_entry.id   AF-A0AA35ZMR2-F1
#
_cell.length_a   1.000
_cell.length_b   1.000
_cell.length_c   1.000
_cell.angle_alpha   90.00
_cell.angle_beta   90.00
_cell.angle_gamma   90.00
#
_symmetry.space_group_name_H-M   'P 1'
#
loop_
_entity.id
_entity.type
_entity.pdbx_description
1 polymer ?
#
loop_
_entity_poly.entity_id
_entity_poly.type
_entity_poly.pdbx_seq_one_letter_code
_entity_poly.pdbx_strand_id
1 'polypeptide(L)'
;MRIMIKGGVWKNTEDEILKAAVMKYGKNQWARISSLLVRKSAKQCKARWYEWLDPSIKKTEWTREEDEKLLHLAKLMPTQWRTIAPIVGRTPSQCLERYEKLLDAACAKDENYEPGDDPRKLRPGEIDPNPESKPARPDPVDMDEDEKEMLSEARARLANTRGKKAKRKAREKQLEEARRLASLQKRRELKAAGIDNRHRKRKRKGIDYNAEIPFEKRPPPGFYDVADESSIVEQPKFPTTIEELEGERRADKEARLRKQDIARNKIAQRQDAPSAILQANKMNDPETVRKRPKMNLPTPQIPDYELEHIAKFGLPALTDELSEGSGATRALLADYTQTPRQTPLRTPQRTPAGKQDAIMMEAENQARLRLSQTPLLGGENPDLHPSDFSGVTPKKKEIQTPNPMLTPGATPGGMGLTPRIGMTPGQSFGVTPKGTPIRDELHINEELEMHDNAKIVRRNLRSGLTGLPQPKNEYQIVIQPTPEENDEEQEVKMEEDMSDRIAREKAEEDARQLALLKKRSKVLQRELPRPPGGAVDLIKKSLIRGDEDKSSFVPPTLIEQADEMIRKELLLLLEHDNVKYPIDEKIEKEKKKGNKRAGGKSVSIPVIEEFDEDELKEADKMIKEEANFLKVAMGHENEDIDEFVEAHKTCINDIMFFPTRNSYGLSSVAGNMEKLAAFQDEFENVKKRMDDDTRKAQRLEQKIKLLTNGYQMRGGKIWSQVEATFKQMDTAGTEYECFQALKRQEQVASLNRINSIWEDVQKQKELEKSLQKRYGDLIAEQERIYHLMESYRKEEATKQEITETKMAETEEVLVDSSEMTKPPLNNDGEPQMDVSEPPTVEDDVVAPPEDTEKQASAVDVEKGETNEPENAMVDEIIES
;
A
#
# COMPACT_ATOMS: atom_id res chain seq x y z
N MET A 1 -3.32 33.16 -2.54
CA MET A 1 -4.54 32.32 -2.38
C MET A 1 -4.80 31.63 -3.72
N ARG A 2 -4.89 30.29 -3.81
CA ARG A 2 -5.15 29.61 -5.10
C ARG A 2 -6.59 29.90 -5.59
N ILE A 3 -6.73 30.63 -6.69
CA ILE A 3 -8.04 30.89 -7.32
C ILE A 3 -8.48 29.64 -8.07
N MET A 4 -9.27 28.78 -7.41
CA MET A 4 -9.86 27.61 -8.05
C MET A 4 -11.01 28.03 -8.97
N ILE A 5 -10.76 28.04 -10.28
CA ILE A 5 -11.79 28.17 -11.32
C ILE A 5 -12.70 26.93 -11.23
N LYS A 6 -14.00 27.14 -10.97
CA LYS A 6 -14.98 26.07 -10.70
C LYS A 6 -15.81 25.75 -11.94
N GLY A 7 -15.81 24.48 -12.36
CA GLY A 7 -16.56 24.01 -13.53
C GLY A 7 -15.75 23.07 -14.40
N GLY A 8 -15.87 23.24 -15.71
CA GLY A 8 -15.41 22.26 -16.71
C GLY A 8 -16.33 21.04 -16.80
N VAL A 9 -16.01 20.17 -17.75
CA VAL A 9 -16.74 18.92 -18.03
C VAL A 9 -16.83 18.02 -16.80
N TRP A 10 -17.88 17.20 -16.74
CA TRP A 10 -18.08 16.18 -15.72
C TRP A 10 -17.35 14.88 -16.10
N LYS A 11 -16.53 14.35 -15.17
CA LYS A 11 -15.91 13.01 -15.27
C LYS A 11 -16.80 11.95 -14.57
N ASN A 12 -16.67 10.68 -14.95
CA ASN A 12 -17.47 9.59 -14.40
C ASN A 12 -17.23 9.37 -12.89
N THR A 13 -15.97 9.50 -12.44
CA THR A 13 -15.60 9.60 -11.02
C THR A 13 -16.36 10.67 -10.24
N GLU A 14 -16.50 11.89 -10.79
CA GLU A 14 -17.25 12.97 -10.15
C GLU A 14 -18.74 12.63 -10.02
N ASP A 15 -19.33 12.01 -11.05
CA ASP A 15 -20.72 11.55 -11.05
C ASP A 15 -20.96 10.43 -10.03
N GLU A 16 -20.04 9.46 -9.88
CA GLU A 16 -20.14 8.39 -8.89
C GLU A 16 -19.97 8.90 -7.44
N ILE A 17 -19.03 9.83 -7.21
CA ILE A 17 -18.91 10.53 -5.92
C ILE A 17 -20.19 11.32 -5.62
N LEU A 18 -20.77 11.99 -6.62
CA LEU A 18 -22.03 12.73 -6.50
C LEU A 18 -23.21 11.80 -6.15
N LYS A 19 -23.34 10.64 -6.79
CA LYS A 19 -24.33 9.60 -6.44
C LYS A 19 -24.17 9.15 -4.98
N ALA A 20 -22.97 8.73 -4.58
CA ALA A 20 -22.70 8.25 -3.23
C ALA A 20 -22.89 9.35 -2.15
N ALA A 21 -22.56 10.61 -2.48
CA ALA A 21 -22.78 11.75 -1.61
C ALA A 21 -24.28 12.09 -1.45
N VAL A 22 -25.09 11.99 -2.52
CA VAL A 22 -26.55 12.15 -2.44
C VAL A 22 -27.19 11.00 -1.66
N MET A 23 -26.71 9.75 -1.80
CA MET A 23 -27.16 8.62 -0.98
C MET A 23 -26.90 8.83 0.52
N LYS A 24 -25.79 9.50 0.91
CA LYS A 24 -25.47 9.75 2.32
C LYS A 24 -26.09 11.05 2.89
N TYR A 25 -26.21 12.11 2.09
CA TYR A 25 -26.57 13.45 2.58
C TYR A 25 -27.92 13.97 2.07
N GLY A 26 -28.54 13.29 1.10
CA GLY A 26 -29.85 13.64 0.53
C GLY A 26 -29.83 14.86 -0.42
N LYS A 27 -30.89 14.99 -1.22
CA LYS A 27 -31.08 16.02 -2.27
C LYS A 27 -31.20 17.48 -1.75
N ASN A 28 -30.87 17.74 -0.48
CA ASN A 28 -31.00 19.05 0.19
C ASN A 28 -29.66 19.62 0.69
N GLN A 29 -28.58 18.83 0.80
CA GLN A 29 -27.31 19.26 1.40
C GLN A 29 -26.21 19.58 0.37
N TRP A 30 -26.56 20.30 -0.70
CA TRP A 30 -25.67 20.52 -1.87
C TRP A 30 -24.30 21.12 -1.55
N ALA A 31 -24.22 22.07 -0.60
CA ALA A 31 -22.93 22.63 -0.17
C ALA A 31 -22.01 21.61 0.52
N ARG A 32 -22.60 20.62 1.20
CA ARG A 32 -21.88 19.51 1.81
C ARG A 32 -21.44 18.49 0.76
N ILE A 33 -22.28 18.24 -0.23
CA ILE A 33 -21.98 17.37 -1.38
C ILE A 33 -20.82 17.95 -2.20
N SER A 34 -20.87 19.22 -2.60
CA SER A 34 -19.78 19.88 -3.34
C SER A 34 -18.47 19.95 -2.55
N SER A 35 -18.51 19.89 -1.21
CA SER A 35 -17.28 19.83 -0.42
C SER A 35 -16.48 18.53 -0.58
N LEU A 36 -17.02 17.52 -1.28
CA LEU A 36 -16.32 16.28 -1.69
C LEU A 36 -15.81 16.33 -3.14
N LEU A 37 -16.09 17.40 -3.90
CA LEU A 37 -15.78 17.53 -5.32
C LEU A 37 -14.99 18.82 -5.57
N VAL A 38 -13.65 18.72 -5.58
CA VAL A 38 -12.72 19.87 -5.48
C VAL A 38 -13.05 20.98 -6.49
N ARG A 39 -13.39 20.63 -7.73
CA ARG A 39 -13.55 21.57 -8.86
C ARG A 39 -15.02 21.93 -9.17
N LYS A 40 -16.02 21.36 -8.48
CA LYS A 40 -17.45 21.53 -8.79
C LYS A 40 -18.20 22.24 -7.65
N SER A 41 -18.97 23.29 -7.97
CA SER A 41 -19.74 24.07 -6.98
C SER A 41 -21.05 23.39 -6.56
N ALA A 42 -21.64 23.86 -5.45
CA ALA A 42 -22.95 23.39 -4.98
C ALA A 42 -24.09 23.61 -6.00
N LYS A 43 -24.01 24.68 -6.82
CA LYS A 43 -24.97 24.94 -7.91
C LYS A 43 -24.82 23.91 -9.02
N GLN A 44 -23.60 23.67 -9.47
CA GLN A 44 -23.25 22.69 -10.50
C GLN A 44 -23.64 21.26 -10.06
N CYS A 45 -23.30 20.85 -8.83
CA CYS A 45 -23.71 19.55 -8.27
C CYS A 45 -25.24 19.36 -8.24
N LYS A 46 -26.00 20.43 -7.93
CA LYS A 46 -27.46 20.39 -7.95
C LYS A 46 -28.00 20.28 -9.38
N ALA A 47 -27.53 21.12 -10.30
CA ALA A 47 -27.95 21.08 -11.70
C ALA A 47 -27.62 19.73 -12.35
N ARG A 48 -26.37 19.26 -12.21
CA ARG A 48 -25.94 17.91 -12.64
C ARG A 48 -26.86 16.80 -12.14
N TRP A 49 -27.29 16.88 -10.87
CA TRP A 49 -28.25 15.91 -10.34
C TRP A 49 -29.59 15.94 -11.07
N TYR A 50 -30.23 17.11 -11.16
CA TYR A 50 -31.58 17.25 -11.74
C TYR A 50 -31.61 17.22 -13.28
N GLU A 51 -30.47 17.32 -13.96
CA GLU A 51 -30.37 17.31 -15.43
C GLU A 51 -29.74 16.02 -15.98
N TRP A 52 -28.94 15.27 -15.21
CA TRP A 52 -28.32 14.02 -15.66
C TRP A 52 -28.41 12.82 -14.69
N LEU A 53 -28.33 12.98 -13.36
CA LEU A 53 -28.17 11.81 -12.46
C LEU A 53 -29.46 11.28 -11.83
N ASP A 54 -30.53 12.07 -11.74
CA ASP A 54 -31.76 11.62 -11.10
C ASP A 54 -32.36 10.42 -11.86
N PRO A 55 -32.59 9.25 -11.23
CA PRO A 55 -33.14 8.06 -11.91
C PRO A 55 -34.54 8.27 -12.53
N SER A 56 -35.20 9.38 -12.20
CA SER A 56 -36.46 9.80 -12.81
C SER A 56 -36.32 10.30 -14.26
N ILE A 57 -35.09 10.56 -14.73
CA ILE A 57 -34.81 11.14 -16.06
C ILE A 57 -34.73 10.03 -17.11
N LYS A 58 -35.67 10.02 -18.06
CA LYS A 58 -35.61 9.14 -19.23
C LYS A 58 -34.41 9.50 -20.12
N LYS A 59 -33.47 8.56 -20.28
CA LYS A 59 -32.35 8.62 -21.24
C LYS A 59 -32.50 7.67 -22.42
N THR A 60 -33.64 6.98 -22.53
CA THR A 60 -34.02 6.20 -23.70
C THR A 60 -34.22 7.10 -24.91
N GLU A 61 -34.27 6.51 -26.10
CA GLU A 61 -34.67 7.20 -27.32
C GLU A 61 -36.05 7.88 -27.19
N TRP A 62 -36.31 8.84 -28.07
CA TRP A 62 -37.57 9.58 -28.12
C TRP A 62 -38.65 8.77 -28.84
N THR A 63 -39.81 8.62 -28.21
CA THR A 63 -40.97 8.03 -28.87
C THR A 63 -41.69 9.05 -29.74
N ARG A 64 -42.37 8.59 -30.80
CA ARG A 64 -43.15 9.46 -31.69
C ARG A 64 -44.24 10.24 -30.92
N GLU A 65 -44.84 9.65 -29.89
CA GLU A 65 -45.80 10.33 -29.01
C GLU A 65 -45.18 11.46 -28.18
N GLU A 66 -43.93 11.30 -27.74
CA GLU A 66 -43.18 12.35 -27.05
C GLU A 66 -42.80 13.49 -28.03
N ASP A 67 -42.44 13.18 -29.28
CA ASP A 67 -42.14 14.18 -30.31
C ASP A 67 -43.38 14.97 -30.75
N GLU A 68 -44.50 14.31 -31.03
CA GLU A 68 -45.75 14.97 -31.43
C GLU A 68 -46.28 15.86 -30.29
N LYS A 69 -46.17 15.40 -29.03
CA LYS A 69 -46.47 16.21 -27.84
C LYS A 69 -45.50 17.39 -27.69
N LEU A 70 -44.20 17.19 -27.90
CA LEU A 70 -43.18 18.23 -27.82
C LEU A 70 -43.44 19.35 -28.82
N LEU A 71 -43.69 19.01 -30.08
CA LEU A 71 -44.00 19.97 -31.15
C LEU A 71 -45.31 20.73 -30.87
N HIS A 72 -46.35 20.04 -30.41
CA HIS A 72 -47.62 20.68 -30.03
C HIS A 72 -47.45 21.68 -28.87
N LEU A 73 -46.75 21.28 -27.80
CA LEU A 73 -46.51 22.14 -26.64
C LEU A 73 -45.55 23.30 -26.93
N ALA A 74 -44.53 23.10 -27.77
CA ALA A 74 -43.63 24.17 -28.21
C ALA A 74 -44.36 25.22 -29.07
N LYS A 75 -45.32 24.79 -29.90
CA LYS A 75 -46.20 25.70 -30.66
C LYS A 75 -47.22 26.44 -29.78
N LEU A 76 -47.69 25.80 -28.70
CA LEU A 76 -48.66 26.39 -27.75
C LEU A 76 -48.00 27.34 -26.74
N MET A 77 -46.76 27.05 -26.31
CA MET A 77 -46.01 27.83 -25.32
C MET A 77 -44.57 28.09 -25.81
N PRO A 78 -44.37 29.06 -26.74
CA PRO A 78 -43.07 29.32 -27.37
C PRO A 78 -41.94 29.50 -26.35
N THR A 79 -40.84 28.76 -26.54
CA THR A 79 -39.58 28.80 -25.74
C THR A 79 -39.70 28.48 -24.24
N GLN A 80 -40.87 28.08 -23.72
CA GLN A 80 -41.08 27.81 -22.29
C GLN A 80 -40.63 26.40 -21.84
N TRP A 81 -39.39 26.01 -22.14
CA TRP A 81 -38.87 24.66 -21.94
C TRP A 81 -38.99 24.13 -20.51
N ARG A 82 -38.89 24.99 -19.49
CA ARG A 82 -39.07 24.61 -18.08
C ARG A 82 -40.54 24.27 -17.72
N THR A 83 -41.50 24.79 -18.48
CA THR A 83 -42.94 24.48 -18.36
C THR A 83 -43.31 23.24 -19.18
N ILE A 84 -42.73 23.09 -20.37
CA ILE A 84 -43.00 21.96 -21.29
C ILE A 84 -42.42 20.65 -20.75
N ALA A 85 -41.18 20.66 -20.26
CA ALA A 85 -40.44 19.44 -19.93
C ALA A 85 -41.12 18.52 -18.89
N PRO A 86 -41.73 19.01 -17.79
CA PRO A 86 -42.52 18.18 -16.88
C PRO A 86 -43.75 17.51 -17.52
N ILE A 87 -44.34 18.10 -18.56
CA ILE A 87 -45.53 17.59 -19.26
C ILE A 87 -45.15 16.51 -20.28
N VAL A 88 -43.95 16.60 -20.85
CA VAL A 88 -43.35 15.59 -21.73
C VAL A 88 -42.72 14.43 -20.93
N GLY A 89 -42.21 14.71 -19.73
CA GLY A 89 -41.50 13.73 -18.89
C GLY A 89 -40.02 13.57 -19.25
N ARG A 90 -39.37 14.65 -19.69
CA ARG A 90 -37.95 14.76 -20.08
C ARG A 90 -37.32 15.98 -19.38
N THR A 91 -36.03 16.24 -19.55
CA THR A 91 -35.42 17.49 -19.02
C THR A 91 -35.58 18.66 -20.00
N PRO A 92 -35.54 19.93 -19.54
CA PRO A 92 -35.65 21.10 -20.43
C PRO A 92 -34.61 21.12 -21.55
N SER A 93 -33.37 20.72 -21.25
CA SER A 93 -32.26 20.67 -22.22
C SER A 93 -32.51 19.59 -23.27
N GLN A 94 -32.95 18.38 -22.88
CA GLN A 94 -33.34 17.33 -23.82
C GLN A 94 -34.51 17.76 -24.72
N CYS A 95 -35.51 18.47 -24.17
CA CYS A 95 -36.64 18.99 -24.95
C CYS A 95 -36.20 20.01 -26.00
N LEU A 96 -35.30 20.93 -25.65
CA LEU A 96 -34.74 21.91 -26.57
C LEU A 96 -33.93 21.24 -27.68
N GLU A 97 -32.94 20.42 -27.32
CA GLU A 97 -32.07 19.70 -28.27
C GLU A 97 -32.87 18.83 -29.24
N ARG A 98 -33.91 18.14 -28.75
CA ARG A 98 -34.80 17.36 -29.62
C ARG A 98 -35.62 18.25 -30.55
N TYR A 99 -36.16 19.36 -30.06
CA TYR A 99 -36.96 20.28 -30.85
C TYR A 99 -36.13 20.93 -31.96
N GLU A 100 -34.92 21.41 -31.64
CA GLU A 100 -33.97 21.96 -32.62
C GLU A 100 -33.62 20.89 -33.67
N LYS A 101 -33.29 19.66 -33.25
CA LYS A 101 -33.02 18.55 -34.17
C LYS A 101 -34.22 18.16 -35.05
N LEU A 102 -35.45 18.34 -34.59
CA LEU A 102 -36.67 18.13 -35.38
C LEU A 102 -36.92 19.27 -36.38
N LEU A 103 -36.56 20.51 -36.04
CA LEU A 103 -36.59 21.64 -36.98
C LEU A 103 -35.49 21.51 -38.04
N ASP A 104 -34.24 21.23 -37.63
CA ASP A 104 -33.12 21.09 -38.55
C ASP A 104 -33.34 19.90 -39.50
N ALA A 105 -33.96 18.80 -39.05
CA ALA A 105 -34.36 17.67 -39.90
C ALA A 105 -35.58 17.95 -40.82
N ALA A 106 -36.24 19.10 -40.65
CA ALA A 106 -37.22 19.63 -41.61
C ALA A 106 -36.56 20.63 -42.57
N CYS A 107 -35.81 21.61 -42.06
CA CYS A 107 -35.12 22.62 -42.86
C CYS A 107 -34.03 22.03 -43.78
N ALA A 108 -33.36 20.95 -43.37
CA ALA A 108 -32.40 20.24 -44.24
C ALA A 108 -33.07 19.41 -45.37
N LYS A 109 -34.38 19.55 -45.57
CA LYS A 109 -35.10 19.08 -46.78
C LYS A 109 -35.43 20.20 -47.76
N ASP A 110 -35.31 21.45 -47.34
CA ASP A 110 -35.23 22.59 -48.23
C ASP A 110 -33.75 22.75 -48.63
N GLU A 111 -33.43 22.94 -49.91
CA GLU A 111 -32.10 22.71 -50.49
C GLU A 111 -30.98 23.72 -50.08
N ASN A 112 -31.13 24.45 -48.97
CA ASN A 112 -30.41 25.71 -48.72
C ASN A 112 -29.69 25.77 -47.35
N TYR A 113 -29.29 24.62 -46.78
CA TYR A 113 -28.57 24.53 -45.50
C TYR A 113 -27.13 24.00 -45.67
N GLU A 114 -26.14 24.86 -45.46
CA GLU A 114 -24.72 24.52 -45.42
C GLU A 114 -24.26 24.17 -43.98
N PRO A 115 -23.81 22.94 -43.69
CA PRO A 115 -23.48 22.52 -42.32
C PRO A 115 -22.28 23.23 -41.66
N GLY A 116 -21.49 23.99 -42.42
CA GLY A 116 -20.23 24.59 -41.97
C GLY A 116 -20.38 25.82 -41.08
N ASP A 117 -21.40 26.65 -41.30
CA ASP A 117 -21.46 28.04 -40.80
C ASP A 117 -22.59 28.29 -39.78
N ASP A 118 -22.98 27.24 -39.05
CA ASP A 118 -24.03 27.29 -38.03
C ASP A 118 -23.57 28.03 -36.75
N PRO A 119 -24.14 29.22 -36.43
CA PRO A 119 -23.71 30.03 -35.28
C PRO A 119 -23.99 29.40 -33.92
N ARG A 120 -24.73 28.29 -33.86
CA ARG A 120 -25.04 27.55 -32.62
C ARG A 120 -23.88 26.68 -32.15
N LYS A 121 -22.90 26.39 -33.02
CA LYS A 121 -21.75 25.53 -32.71
C LYS A 121 -20.69 26.35 -31.96
N LEU A 122 -20.39 25.96 -30.72
CA LEU A 122 -19.35 26.57 -29.88
C LEU A 122 -18.03 26.70 -30.66
N ARG A 123 -17.42 27.89 -30.63
CA ARG A 123 -16.16 28.14 -31.34
C ARG A 123 -15.00 27.42 -30.63
N PRO A 124 -13.95 26.96 -31.34
CA PRO A 124 -12.78 26.35 -30.70
C PRO A 124 -12.17 27.29 -29.65
N GLY A 125 -12.20 26.85 -28.38
CA GLY A 125 -11.76 27.63 -27.21
C GLY A 125 -12.89 28.17 -26.32
N GLU A 126 -14.14 28.12 -26.76
CA GLU A 126 -15.30 28.59 -25.99
C GLU A 126 -15.70 27.57 -24.89
N ILE A 127 -16.06 28.08 -23.71
CA ILE A 127 -16.52 27.25 -22.58
C ILE A 127 -18.02 26.99 -22.71
N ASP A 128 -18.39 25.72 -22.78
CA ASP A 128 -19.78 25.26 -22.74
C ASP A 128 -20.58 25.89 -21.57
N PRO A 129 -21.69 26.58 -21.82
CA PRO A 129 -22.54 27.16 -20.77
C PRO A 129 -23.27 26.12 -19.88
N ASN A 130 -23.57 24.92 -20.40
CA ASN A 130 -24.42 23.93 -19.72
C ASN A 130 -23.79 22.50 -19.67
N PRO A 131 -22.54 22.33 -19.19
CA PRO A 131 -21.84 21.05 -19.19
C PRO A 131 -22.52 20.00 -18.28
N GLU A 132 -23.35 20.43 -17.34
CA GLU A 132 -24.20 19.57 -16.50
C GLU A 132 -25.14 18.66 -17.29
N SER A 133 -25.52 19.05 -18.51
CA SER A 133 -26.48 18.33 -19.35
C SER A 133 -25.86 17.19 -20.19
N LYS A 134 -24.54 17.18 -20.39
CA LYS A 134 -23.84 16.28 -21.33
C LYS A 134 -23.39 14.97 -20.68
N PRO A 135 -23.14 13.89 -21.45
CA PRO A 135 -22.54 12.66 -20.92
C PRO A 135 -21.25 12.92 -20.13
N ALA A 136 -21.01 12.14 -19.09
CA ALA A 136 -19.73 12.19 -18.38
C ALA A 136 -18.60 11.67 -19.29
N ARG A 137 -17.41 12.25 -19.18
CA ARG A 137 -16.21 11.64 -19.79
C ARG A 137 -15.86 10.35 -19.03
N PRO A 138 -15.52 9.25 -19.73
CA PRO A 138 -14.88 8.09 -19.11
C PRO A 138 -13.64 8.49 -18.34
N ASP A 139 -13.36 7.76 -17.26
CA ASP A 139 -12.18 7.97 -16.44
C ASP A 139 -10.92 7.45 -17.17
N PRO A 140 -9.78 8.17 -17.15
CA PRO A 140 -8.54 7.73 -17.80
C PRO A 140 -7.93 6.49 -17.12
N VAL A 141 -7.10 5.74 -17.86
CA VAL A 141 -6.46 4.51 -17.34
C VAL A 141 -5.47 4.83 -16.21
N ASP A 142 -4.69 5.91 -16.36
CA ASP A 142 -3.99 6.52 -15.23
C ASP A 142 -4.73 7.78 -14.78
N MET A 143 -5.28 7.72 -13.57
CA MET A 143 -6.00 8.81 -12.92
C MET A 143 -5.01 9.85 -12.38
N ASP A 144 -5.36 11.14 -12.40
CA ASP A 144 -4.47 12.16 -11.84
C ASP A 144 -4.42 12.10 -10.29
N GLU A 145 -3.43 12.76 -9.67
CA GLU A 145 -3.30 12.76 -8.20
C GLU A 145 -4.48 13.47 -7.52
N ASP A 146 -5.02 14.53 -8.14
CA ASP A 146 -6.24 15.23 -7.71
C ASP A 146 -7.43 14.24 -7.60
N GLU A 147 -7.61 13.35 -8.59
CA GLU A 147 -8.65 12.31 -8.61
C GLU A 147 -8.40 11.20 -7.60
N LYS A 148 -7.17 10.69 -7.52
CA LYS A 148 -6.75 9.66 -6.56
C LYS A 148 -6.97 10.16 -5.12
N GLU A 149 -6.61 11.41 -4.82
CA GLU A 149 -6.87 12.05 -3.52
C GLU A 149 -8.38 12.27 -3.31
N MET A 150 -9.10 12.86 -4.27
CA MET A 150 -10.55 13.13 -4.19
C MET A 150 -11.36 11.85 -3.92
N LEU A 151 -11.02 10.72 -4.58
CA LEU A 151 -11.60 9.41 -4.31
C LEU A 151 -11.29 8.92 -2.89
N SER A 152 -10.05 9.09 -2.42
CA SER A 152 -9.64 8.71 -1.07
C SER A 152 -10.38 9.52 0.01
N GLU A 153 -10.52 10.83 -0.19
CA GLU A 153 -11.24 11.71 0.72
C GLU A 153 -12.75 11.40 0.69
N ALA A 154 -13.34 11.21 -0.49
CA ALA A 154 -14.74 10.81 -0.62
C ALA A 154 -15.01 9.51 0.16
N ARG A 155 -14.19 8.47 -0.04
CA ARG A 155 -14.27 7.21 0.71
C ARG A 155 -14.16 7.44 2.23
N ALA A 156 -13.19 8.24 2.69
CA ALA A 156 -13.00 8.53 4.12
C ALA A 156 -14.14 9.34 4.74
N ARG A 157 -14.66 10.36 4.03
CA ARG A 157 -15.80 11.19 4.45
C ARG A 157 -17.12 10.42 4.41
N LEU A 158 -17.30 9.49 3.47
CA LEU A 158 -18.46 8.60 3.40
C LEU A 158 -18.45 7.55 4.53
N ALA A 159 -17.29 6.94 4.83
CA ALA A 159 -17.16 6.01 5.96
C ALA A 159 -17.36 6.68 7.34
N ASN A 160 -16.96 7.96 7.49
CA ASN A 160 -17.01 8.63 8.78
C ASN A 160 -18.45 9.04 9.19
N THR A 161 -18.95 8.44 10.29
CA THR A 161 -20.23 8.78 10.93
C THR A 161 -20.09 9.45 12.31
N ARG A 162 -18.86 9.51 12.88
CA ARG A 162 -18.65 9.93 14.28
C ARG A 162 -18.14 11.38 14.39
N GLY A 163 -18.92 12.23 15.06
CA GLY A 163 -18.54 13.62 15.37
C GLY A 163 -17.40 13.77 16.39
N LYS A 164 -16.86 15.00 16.52
CA LYS A 164 -15.69 15.33 17.37
C LYS A 164 -15.80 14.79 18.81
N LYS A 165 -16.95 14.94 19.48
CA LYS A 165 -17.20 14.45 20.85
C LYS A 165 -17.12 12.92 20.98
N ALA A 166 -17.65 12.18 19.99
CA ALA A 166 -17.59 10.72 19.98
C ALA A 166 -16.16 10.20 19.71
N LYS A 167 -15.43 10.82 18.76
CA LYS A 167 -14.02 10.49 18.52
C LYS A 167 -13.13 10.82 19.74
N ARG A 168 -13.39 11.92 20.45
CA ARG A 168 -12.71 12.26 21.72
C ARG A 168 -12.96 11.18 22.78
N LYS A 169 -14.23 10.87 23.09
CA LYS A 169 -14.58 9.88 24.12
C LYS A 169 -14.07 8.46 23.82
N ALA A 170 -13.95 8.09 22.54
CA ALA A 170 -13.33 6.82 22.14
C ALA A 170 -11.83 6.77 22.49
N ARG A 171 -11.06 7.81 22.15
CA ARG A 171 -9.63 7.90 22.51
C ARG A 171 -9.42 8.03 24.02
N GLU A 172 -10.32 8.73 24.71
CA GLU A 172 -10.35 8.85 26.17
C GLU A 172 -10.52 7.48 26.85
N LYS A 173 -11.47 6.65 26.39
CA LYS A 173 -11.64 5.26 26.85
C LYS A 173 -10.38 4.40 26.62
N GLN A 174 -9.77 4.49 25.44
CA GLN A 174 -8.53 3.76 25.13
C GLN A 174 -7.36 4.19 26.03
N LEU A 175 -7.24 5.49 26.33
CA LEU A 175 -6.22 6.00 27.26
C LEU A 175 -6.51 5.62 28.71
N GLU A 176 -7.78 5.53 29.12
CA GLU A 176 -8.17 5.03 30.43
C GLU A 176 -7.87 3.53 30.59
N GLU A 177 -8.15 2.72 29.56
CA GLU A 177 -7.80 1.30 29.49
C GLU A 177 -6.28 1.09 29.55
N ALA A 178 -5.50 1.83 28.75
CA ALA A 178 -4.04 1.79 28.79
C ALA A 178 -3.48 2.19 30.17
N ARG A 179 -4.00 3.26 30.78
CA ARG A 179 -3.63 3.67 32.15
C ARG A 179 -4.00 2.62 33.20
N ARG A 180 -5.15 1.96 33.07
CA ARG A 180 -5.58 0.86 33.95
C ARG A 180 -4.62 -0.33 33.84
N LEU A 181 -4.25 -0.72 32.62
CA LEU A 181 -3.29 -1.82 32.38
C LEU A 181 -1.90 -1.49 32.93
N ALA A 182 -1.34 -0.31 32.65
CA ALA A 182 -0.04 0.11 33.17
C ALA A 182 -0.02 0.20 34.71
N SER A 183 -1.10 0.70 35.33
CA SER A 183 -1.26 0.72 36.79
C SER A 183 -1.35 -0.69 37.38
N LEU A 184 -2.03 -1.62 36.70
CA LEU A 184 -2.16 -3.02 37.11
C LEU A 184 -0.81 -3.75 36.97
N GLN A 185 -0.07 -3.54 35.87
CA GLN A 185 1.29 -4.05 35.69
C GLN A 185 2.21 -3.58 36.82
N LYS A 186 2.32 -2.27 37.06
CA LYS A 186 3.16 -1.72 38.14
C LYS A 186 2.77 -2.26 39.52
N ARG A 187 1.47 -2.52 39.76
CA ARG A 187 1.00 -3.17 40.98
C ARG A 187 1.38 -4.65 41.05
N ARG A 188 1.33 -5.38 39.94
CA ARG A 188 1.76 -6.79 39.85
C ARG A 188 3.27 -6.90 40.12
N GLU A 189 4.07 -6.03 39.53
CA GLU A 189 5.53 -5.95 39.75
C GLU A 189 5.86 -5.66 41.21
N LEU A 190 5.28 -4.60 41.80
CA LEU A 190 5.48 -4.27 43.22
C LEU A 190 5.02 -5.40 44.14
N LYS A 191 3.88 -6.04 43.88
CA LYS A 191 3.39 -7.15 44.71
C LYS A 191 4.22 -8.43 44.54
N ALA A 192 4.75 -8.70 43.34
CA ALA A 192 5.70 -9.80 43.13
C ALA A 192 7.03 -9.57 43.86
N ALA A 193 7.45 -8.31 44.02
CA ALA A 193 8.55 -7.89 44.87
C ALA A 193 8.19 -7.77 46.38
N GLY A 194 6.98 -8.17 46.79
CA GLY A 194 6.51 -8.11 48.19
C GLY A 194 6.16 -6.72 48.74
N ILE A 195 6.16 -5.67 47.89
CA ILE A 195 5.96 -4.27 48.32
C ILE A 195 4.47 -3.89 48.29
N ASP A 196 3.82 -3.99 49.46
CA ASP A 196 2.37 -3.81 49.61
C ASP A 196 1.95 -2.32 49.63
N ASN A 197 1.86 -1.73 48.44
CA ASN A 197 1.61 -0.29 48.25
C ASN A 197 0.12 0.09 48.46
N ARG A 198 -0.26 0.43 49.70
CA ARG A 198 -1.60 0.92 50.10
C ARG A 198 -1.99 2.24 49.41
N HIS A 199 -2.76 2.14 48.33
CA HIS A 199 -3.29 3.31 47.61
C HIS A 199 -4.35 4.06 48.43
N ARG A 200 -4.18 5.38 48.61
CA ARG A 200 -5.24 6.26 49.15
C ARG A 200 -6.40 6.36 48.15
N LYS A 201 -7.51 5.65 48.38
CA LYS A 201 -8.80 5.91 47.70
C LYS A 201 -9.21 7.37 47.94
N ARG A 202 -9.19 8.24 46.92
CA ARG A 202 -9.89 9.53 46.99
C ARG A 202 -11.38 9.24 47.11
N LYS A 203 -12.04 9.67 48.20
CA LYS A 203 -13.48 9.47 48.41
C LYS A 203 -14.27 10.22 47.34
N ARG A 204 -14.70 9.51 46.29
CA ARG A 204 -15.72 9.99 45.34
C ARG A 204 -17.06 9.95 46.05
N LYS A 205 -17.90 10.96 45.89
CA LYS A 205 -19.22 11.04 46.53
C LYS A 205 -20.14 9.97 45.92
N GLY A 206 -20.37 8.86 46.62
CA GLY A 206 -21.14 7.70 46.16
C GLY A 206 -20.85 6.41 46.94
N ILE A 207 -21.57 5.34 46.60
CA ILE A 207 -21.47 3.98 47.18
C ILE A 207 -20.22 3.26 46.65
N ASP A 208 -19.61 2.40 47.49
CA ASP A 208 -18.50 1.51 47.08
C ASP A 208 -19.04 0.11 46.76
N TYR A 209 -19.34 -0.12 45.48
CA TYR A 209 -19.94 -1.32 44.90
C TYR A 209 -19.18 -2.64 45.19
N ASN A 210 -17.96 -2.56 45.74
CA ASN A 210 -17.14 -3.71 46.13
C ASN A 210 -17.15 -3.99 47.64
N ALA A 211 -17.80 -3.13 48.46
CA ALA A 211 -17.82 -3.23 49.92
C ALA A 211 -19.20 -3.61 50.48
N GLU A 212 -20.28 -3.24 49.79
CA GLU A 212 -21.66 -3.49 50.17
C GLU A 212 -22.52 -3.79 48.93
N ILE A 213 -23.63 -4.52 49.08
CA ILE A 213 -24.57 -4.73 47.98
C ILE A 213 -25.33 -3.41 47.73
N PRO A 214 -25.18 -2.75 46.56
CA PRO A 214 -25.75 -1.43 46.34
C PRO A 214 -27.28 -1.50 46.34
N PHE A 215 -27.91 -0.76 47.25
CA PHE A 215 -29.37 -0.75 47.43
C PHE A 215 -29.95 -2.16 47.69
N GLU A 216 -29.30 -2.95 48.55
CA GLU A 216 -29.80 -4.26 49.00
C GLU A 216 -31.29 -4.19 49.40
N LYS A 217 -32.16 -4.77 48.56
CA LYS A 217 -33.54 -5.04 48.91
C LYS A 217 -33.65 -6.53 49.21
N ARG A 218 -33.71 -6.87 50.49
CA ARG A 218 -33.90 -8.26 50.94
C ARG A 218 -35.15 -8.87 50.29
N PRO A 219 -35.13 -10.16 49.93
CA PRO A 219 -36.34 -10.84 49.49
C PRO A 219 -37.40 -10.75 50.60
N PRO A 220 -38.69 -10.61 50.25
CA PRO A 220 -39.75 -10.61 51.25
C PRO A 220 -39.77 -11.95 51.99
N PRO A 221 -39.98 -11.98 53.32
CA PRO A 221 -40.06 -13.23 54.08
C PRO A 221 -41.21 -14.09 53.57
N GLY A 222 -40.93 -15.36 53.29
CA GLY A 222 -41.89 -16.35 52.83
C GLY A 222 -42.56 -17.11 53.98
N PHE A 223 -43.39 -18.10 53.62
CA PHE A 223 -43.99 -19.05 54.56
C PHE A 223 -43.08 -20.23 54.94
N TYR A 224 -41.95 -20.39 54.24
CA TYR A 224 -40.95 -21.42 54.49
C TYR A 224 -39.73 -20.79 55.15
N ASP A 225 -39.13 -21.50 56.11
CA ASP A 225 -37.83 -21.12 56.65
C ASP A 225 -36.73 -21.46 55.62
N VAL A 226 -35.87 -20.48 55.38
CA VAL A 226 -34.76 -20.54 54.41
C VAL A 226 -33.42 -20.28 55.09
N ALA A 227 -33.36 -20.30 56.43
CA ALA A 227 -32.12 -20.17 57.19
C ALA A 227 -31.12 -21.30 56.90
N ASP A 228 -31.62 -22.53 56.73
CA ASP A 228 -30.81 -23.72 56.42
C ASP A 228 -30.48 -23.88 54.93
N GLU A 229 -31.12 -23.10 54.03
CA GLU A 229 -30.85 -23.11 52.57
C GLU A 229 -29.55 -22.36 52.21
N SER A 230 -28.47 -22.63 52.95
CA SER A 230 -27.14 -22.17 52.59
C SER A 230 -26.66 -22.84 51.30
N SER A 231 -26.77 -22.11 50.18
CA SER A 231 -26.19 -22.57 48.92
C SER A 231 -24.68 -22.74 49.09
N ILE A 232 -24.16 -23.90 48.69
CA ILE A 232 -22.72 -24.18 48.76
C ILE A 232 -22.04 -23.14 47.86
N VAL A 233 -21.27 -22.24 48.48
CA VAL A 233 -20.51 -21.21 47.76
C VAL A 233 -19.40 -21.91 47.00
N GLU A 234 -19.70 -22.32 45.76
CA GLU A 234 -18.76 -22.92 44.84
C GLU A 234 -17.57 -21.96 44.70
N GLN A 235 -16.39 -22.39 45.17
CA GLN A 235 -15.24 -21.49 45.26
C GLN A 235 -14.94 -20.95 43.85
N PRO A 236 -14.98 -19.63 43.63
CA PRO A 236 -14.86 -19.08 42.30
C PRO A 236 -13.47 -19.40 41.76
N LYS A 237 -13.41 -20.31 40.79
CA LYS A 237 -12.25 -20.53 39.94
C LYS A 237 -12.02 -19.25 39.14
N PHE A 238 -11.28 -18.32 39.71
CA PHE A 238 -11.05 -17.00 39.12
C PHE A 238 -10.51 -17.18 37.70
N PRO A 239 -11.27 -16.76 36.66
CA PRO A 239 -10.83 -16.92 35.28
C PRO A 239 -9.51 -16.19 35.05
N THR A 240 -8.65 -16.80 34.23
CA THR A 240 -7.28 -16.31 34.00
C THR A 240 -7.27 -15.10 33.06
N THR A 241 -8.31 -14.98 32.22
CA THR A 241 -8.48 -13.88 31.28
C THR A 241 -9.78 -13.10 31.53
N ILE A 242 -9.83 -11.86 31.03
CA ILE A 242 -11.05 -11.04 31.06
C ILE A 242 -12.10 -11.58 30.08
N GLU A 243 -11.67 -12.25 29.02
CA GLU A 243 -12.56 -12.83 27.98
C GLU A 243 -13.28 -14.09 28.48
N GLU A 244 -12.67 -14.87 29.38
CA GLU A 244 -13.36 -15.92 30.16
C GLU A 244 -14.43 -15.35 31.12
N LEU A 245 -14.25 -14.13 31.61
CA LEU A 245 -15.17 -13.48 32.57
C LEU A 245 -16.34 -12.74 31.89
N GLU A 246 -16.08 -12.06 30.76
CA GLU A 246 -17.10 -11.30 30.00
C GLU A 246 -17.73 -12.13 28.86
N GLY A 247 -17.11 -13.24 28.45
CA GLY A 247 -17.55 -14.13 27.37
C GLY A 247 -17.22 -13.63 25.95
N GLU A 248 -17.47 -14.48 24.94
CA GLU A 248 -17.29 -14.10 23.53
C GLU A 248 -18.19 -12.92 23.16
N ARG A 249 -17.59 -11.80 22.74
CA ARG A 249 -18.35 -10.63 22.29
C ARG A 249 -19.08 -10.98 20.97
N ARG A 250 -20.35 -10.56 20.87
CA ARG A 250 -21.21 -10.85 19.70
C ARG A 250 -20.55 -10.51 18.34
N ALA A 251 -19.81 -9.42 18.26
CA ALA A 251 -19.13 -8.99 17.04
C ALA A 251 -18.02 -9.95 16.58
N ASP A 252 -17.27 -10.56 17.50
CA ASP A 252 -16.20 -11.51 17.15
C ASP A 252 -16.79 -12.86 16.71
N LYS A 253 -17.88 -13.29 17.36
CA LYS A 253 -18.66 -14.47 16.96
C LYS A 253 -19.30 -14.29 15.58
N GLU A 254 -19.87 -13.12 15.29
CA GLU A 254 -20.41 -12.74 13.98
C GLU A 254 -19.30 -12.70 12.91
N ALA A 255 -18.16 -12.07 13.20
CA ALA A 255 -17.02 -12.01 12.29
C ALA A 255 -16.45 -13.40 11.96
N ARG A 256 -16.40 -14.30 12.95
CA ARG A 256 -15.97 -15.70 12.76
C ARG A 256 -16.93 -16.46 11.82
N LEU A 257 -18.23 -16.34 12.02
CA LEU A 257 -19.24 -16.94 11.14
C LEU A 257 -19.18 -16.35 9.73
N ARG A 258 -19.16 -15.02 9.60
CA ARG A 258 -19.05 -14.33 8.30
C ARG A 258 -17.79 -14.72 7.52
N LYS A 259 -16.65 -14.93 8.21
CA LYS A 259 -15.42 -15.45 7.59
C LYS A 259 -15.58 -16.90 7.11
N GLN A 260 -16.30 -17.73 7.86
CA GLN A 260 -16.62 -19.11 7.48
C GLN A 260 -17.55 -19.15 6.25
N ASP A 261 -18.56 -18.28 6.19
CA ASP A 261 -19.48 -18.21 5.04
C ASP A 261 -18.81 -17.64 3.79
N ILE A 262 -17.96 -16.62 3.91
CA ILE A 262 -17.12 -16.13 2.79
C ILE A 262 -16.19 -17.25 2.28
N ALA A 263 -15.58 -18.02 3.18
CA ALA A 263 -14.74 -19.16 2.79
C ALA A 263 -15.55 -20.25 2.09
N ARG A 264 -16.73 -20.62 2.63
CA ARG A 264 -17.65 -21.59 2.02
C ARG A 264 -18.07 -21.15 0.61
N ASN A 265 -18.50 -19.90 0.45
CA ASN A 265 -18.94 -19.37 -0.83
C ASN A 265 -17.80 -19.29 -1.86
N LYS A 266 -16.57 -18.93 -1.43
CA LYS A 266 -15.40 -18.93 -2.32
C LYS A 266 -14.96 -20.35 -2.72
N ILE A 267 -15.16 -21.34 -1.85
CA ILE A 267 -14.93 -22.76 -2.18
C ILE A 267 -15.97 -23.25 -3.18
N ALA A 268 -17.26 -22.97 -2.95
CA ALA A 268 -18.34 -23.30 -3.88
C ALA A 268 -18.10 -22.67 -5.27
N GLN A 269 -17.84 -21.36 -5.33
CA GLN A 269 -17.48 -20.67 -6.58
C GLN A 269 -16.27 -21.30 -7.30
N ARG A 270 -15.27 -21.81 -6.57
CA ARG A 270 -14.13 -22.52 -7.18
C ARG A 270 -14.46 -23.94 -7.65
N GLN A 271 -15.45 -24.60 -7.04
CA GLN A 271 -15.94 -25.93 -7.43
C GLN A 271 -16.94 -25.86 -8.59
N ASP A 272 -17.74 -24.80 -8.66
CA ASP A 272 -18.67 -24.52 -9.76
C ASP A 272 -18.01 -23.86 -10.97
N ALA A 273 -16.88 -23.15 -10.80
CA ALA A 273 -16.17 -22.48 -11.90
C ALA A 273 -15.85 -23.41 -13.10
N PRO A 274 -15.35 -24.65 -12.94
CA PRO A 274 -15.18 -25.58 -14.06
C PRO A 274 -16.49 -25.90 -14.81
N SER A 275 -17.62 -26.00 -14.09
CA SER A 275 -18.94 -26.24 -14.66
C SER A 275 -19.46 -25.00 -15.39
N ALA A 276 -19.29 -23.81 -14.80
CA ALA A 276 -19.66 -22.54 -15.41
C ALA A 276 -18.83 -22.24 -16.67
N ILE A 277 -17.52 -22.53 -16.65
CA ILE A 277 -16.64 -22.41 -17.83
C ILE A 277 -17.02 -23.43 -18.91
N LEU A 278 -17.37 -24.68 -18.53
CA LEU A 278 -17.91 -25.66 -19.49
C LEU A 278 -19.22 -25.20 -20.13
N GLN A 279 -20.12 -24.57 -19.37
CA GLN A 279 -21.35 -24.00 -19.93
C GLN A 279 -21.09 -22.77 -20.80
N ALA A 280 -20.21 -21.85 -20.38
CA ALA A 280 -19.84 -20.67 -21.14
C ALA A 280 -19.18 -21.05 -22.48
N ASN A 281 -18.19 -21.95 -22.46
CA ASN A 281 -17.55 -22.46 -23.68
C ASN A 281 -18.57 -23.14 -24.61
N LYS A 282 -19.48 -23.95 -24.06
CA LYS A 282 -20.54 -24.62 -24.82
C LYS A 282 -21.61 -23.67 -25.40
N MET A 283 -21.78 -22.48 -24.82
CA MET A 283 -22.64 -21.41 -25.33
C MET A 283 -21.92 -20.50 -26.36
N ASN A 284 -20.58 -20.47 -26.32
CA ASN A 284 -19.73 -19.69 -27.23
C ASN A 284 -19.20 -20.53 -28.41
N ASP A 285 -19.68 -21.77 -28.56
CA ASP A 285 -19.20 -22.76 -29.54
C ASP A 285 -19.92 -22.57 -30.89
N PRO A 286 -19.24 -22.08 -31.95
CA PRO A 286 -19.88 -21.52 -33.14
C PRO A 286 -20.63 -22.54 -34.02
N GLU A 287 -20.41 -23.84 -33.82
CA GLU A 287 -21.22 -24.87 -34.51
C GLU A 287 -22.68 -24.89 -34.03
N THR A 288 -22.93 -24.56 -32.76
CA THR A 288 -24.28 -24.59 -32.17
C THR A 288 -25.17 -23.50 -32.77
N VAL A 289 -24.62 -22.31 -32.97
CA VAL A 289 -25.29 -21.13 -33.55
C VAL A 289 -25.72 -21.37 -35.02
N ARG A 290 -25.06 -22.28 -35.75
CA ARG A 290 -25.40 -22.59 -37.15
C ARG A 290 -26.64 -23.48 -37.31
N LYS A 291 -27.12 -24.13 -36.25
CA LYS A 291 -28.30 -25.02 -36.30
C LYS A 291 -29.59 -24.27 -35.89
N ARG A 292 -30.18 -23.56 -36.87
CA ARG A 292 -31.50 -22.91 -36.71
C ARG A 292 -32.54 -23.94 -36.21
N PRO A 293 -33.35 -23.62 -35.17
CA PRO A 293 -34.45 -24.50 -34.77
C PRO A 293 -35.47 -24.63 -35.91
N LYS A 294 -36.00 -25.84 -36.13
CA LYS A 294 -36.95 -26.11 -37.21
C LYS A 294 -38.29 -25.43 -36.90
N MET A 295 -38.82 -24.67 -37.86
CA MET A 295 -40.08 -23.94 -37.72
C MET A 295 -41.26 -24.92 -37.72
N ASN A 296 -41.93 -25.05 -36.58
CA ASN A 296 -43.15 -25.87 -36.46
C ASN A 296 -44.36 -25.10 -37.00
N LEU A 297 -44.75 -25.41 -38.23
CA LEU A 297 -46.07 -25.05 -38.77
C LEU A 297 -47.11 -26.09 -38.31
N PRO A 298 -48.42 -25.73 -38.28
CA PRO A 298 -49.50 -26.71 -38.10
C PRO A 298 -49.46 -27.79 -39.20
N THR A 299 -49.86 -29.01 -38.87
CA THR A 299 -49.94 -30.12 -39.83
C THR A 299 -50.97 -29.84 -40.93
N PRO A 300 -50.67 -30.16 -42.21
CA PRO A 300 -51.62 -29.95 -43.31
C PRO A 300 -52.88 -30.81 -43.12
N GLN A 301 -54.03 -30.27 -43.51
CA GLN A 301 -55.34 -30.93 -43.39
C GLN A 301 -55.71 -31.75 -44.65
N ILE A 302 -54.73 -32.36 -45.31
CA ILE A 302 -54.91 -33.18 -46.51
C ILE A 302 -54.47 -34.61 -46.17
N PRO A 303 -55.35 -35.62 -46.23
CA PRO A 303 -54.99 -37.00 -45.93
C PRO A 303 -54.20 -37.64 -47.09
N ASP A 304 -53.27 -38.54 -46.77
CA ASP A 304 -52.25 -39.04 -47.69
C ASP A 304 -52.79 -39.71 -48.97
N TYR A 305 -54.03 -40.22 -48.94
CA TYR A 305 -54.78 -40.73 -50.09
C TYR A 305 -54.82 -39.73 -51.28
N GLU A 306 -54.92 -38.42 -51.04
CA GLU A 306 -54.92 -37.43 -52.11
C GLU A 306 -53.51 -37.17 -52.69
N LEU A 307 -52.45 -37.40 -51.90
CA LEU A 307 -51.08 -37.39 -52.40
C LEU A 307 -50.77 -38.64 -53.23
N GLU A 308 -51.27 -39.82 -52.86
CA GLU A 308 -51.10 -41.05 -53.66
C GLU A 308 -51.68 -40.91 -55.08
N HIS A 309 -52.79 -40.17 -55.24
CA HIS A 309 -53.38 -39.88 -56.55
C HIS A 309 -52.53 -38.93 -57.40
N ILE A 310 -51.72 -38.05 -56.79
CA ILE A 310 -50.82 -37.13 -57.50
C ILE A 310 -49.47 -37.81 -57.82
N ALA A 311 -48.98 -38.69 -56.94
CA ALA A 311 -47.72 -39.43 -57.12
C ALA A 311 -47.78 -40.49 -58.24
N LYS A 312 -48.97 -40.94 -58.63
CA LYS A 312 -49.19 -42.11 -59.51
C LYS A 312 -48.87 -41.92 -61.00
N PHE A 313 -48.27 -40.80 -61.38
CA PHE A 313 -47.97 -40.43 -62.79
C PHE A 313 -46.48 -40.51 -63.18
N GLY A 314 -45.58 -40.94 -62.28
CA GLY A 314 -44.14 -41.13 -62.55
C GLY A 314 -43.73 -42.59 -62.76
N LEU A 315 -43.03 -42.89 -63.86
CA LEU A 315 -42.47 -44.21 -64.20
C LEU A 315 -41.00 -44.39 -63.68
N PRO A 316 -40.39 -45.60 -63.72
CA PRO A 316 -39.65 -46.09 -62.53
C PRO A 316 -38.26 -46.72 -62.81
N ALA A 317 -37.77 -47.45 -61.79
CA ALA A 317 -36.76 -48.53 -61.79
C ALA A 317 -35.26 -48.19 -61.70
N LEU A 318 -34.59 -48.74 -60.66
CA LEU A 318 -33.57 -49.81 -60.78
C LEU A 318 -32.97 -50.23 -59.39
N THR A 319 -32.92 -51.56 -59.12
CA THR A 319 -31.93 -52.36 -58.33
C THR A 319 -31.43 -51.88 -56.94
N ASP A 320 -31.57 -52.65 -55.84
CA ASP A 320 -30.84 -53.89 -55.40
C ASP A 320 -29.40 -53.64 -54.90
N GLU A 321 -28.83 -54.32 -53.88
CA GLU A 321 -29.33 -55.15 -52.74
C GLU A 321 -28.15 -55.35 -51.72
N LEU A 322 -28.31 -56.17 -50.66
CA LEU A 322 -27.27 -56.74 -49.73
C LEU A 322 -26.55 -55.79 -48.73
N SER A 323 -26.15 -56.21 -47.52
CA SER A 323 -26.64 -57.28 -46.62
C SER A 323 -26.28 -56.97 -45.14
N GLU A 324 -26.75 -57.83 -44.23
CA GLU A 324 -26.46 -58.05 -42.79
C GLU A 324 -25.16 -57.45 -42.19
N GLY A 325 -25.06 -57.13 -40.90
CA GLY A 325 -25.90 -57.36 -39.71
C GLY A 325 -25.00 -57.31 -38.45
N SER A 326 -25.43 -57.50 -37.20
CA SER A 326 -26.76 -57.59 -36.56
C SER A 326 -26.59 -57.31 -35.05
N GLY A 327 -27.65 -57.17 -34.23
CA GLY A 327 -27.51 -56.81 -32.81
C GLY A 327 -28.63 -57.28 -31.87
N ALA A 328 -28.31 -58.16 -30.91
CA ALA A 328 -29.32 -58.79 -30.03
C ALA A 328 -28.85 -59.25 -28.63
N THR A 329 -27.75 -58.73 -28.05
CA THR A 329 -27.17 -59.27 -26.79
C THR A 329 -26.78 -58.21 -25.74
N ARG A 330 -27.75 -57.46 -25.18
CA ARG A 330 -27.52 -56.63 -23.97
C ARG A 330 -28.73 -56.45 -23.05
N ALA A 331 -29.63 -57.43 -22.99
CA ALA A 331 -30.92 -57.34 -22.28
C ALA A 331 -31.15 -58.44 -21.21
N LEU A 332 -30.09 -59.13 -20.76
CA LEU A 332 -30.19 -60.26 -19.81
C LEU A 332 -29.14 -60.18 -18.69
N LEU A 333 -29.27 -59.18 -17.82
CA LEU A 333 -28.67 -59.15 -16.48
C LEU A 333 -29.46 -58.17 -15.62
N ALA A 334 -30.28 -58.71 -14.72
CA ALA A 334 -31.10 -57.97 -13.76
C ALA A 334 -30.86 -58.53 -12.35
N ASP A 335 -31.02 -57.67 -11.34
CA ASP A 335 -30.42 -57.88 -10.01
C ASP A 335 -31.04 -59.00 -9.18
N TYR A 336 -30.19 -59.68 -8.40
CA TYR A 336 -30.60 -60.54 -7.30
C TYR A 336 -30.18 -59.92 -5.97
N THR A 337 -31.15 -59.38 -5.20
CA THR A 337 -31.27 -59.57 -3.74
C THR A 337 -32.50 -58.85 -3.19
N GLN A 338 -33.58 -59.59 -2.96
CA GLN A 338 -34.65 -59.19 -2.04
C GLN A 338 -34.79 -60.22 -0.92
N THR A 339 -34.82 -59.73 0.32
CA THR A 339 -35.69 -60.30 1.38
C THR A 339 -36.29 -59.13 2.17
N PRO A 340 -37.57 -59.17 2.60
CA PRO A 340 -38.32 -57.94 2.85
C PRO A 340 -38.77 -57.73 4.31
N ARG A 341 -38.93 -56.46 4.74
CA ARG A 341 -40.04 -56.10 5.65
C ARG A 341 -40.35 -54.60 5.77
N GLN A 342 -41.63 -54.37 6.11
CA GLN A 342 -42.27 -53.16 6.63
C GLN A 342 -42.54 -51.97 5.68
N THR A 343 -43.76 -51.46 5.86
CA THR A 343 -44.45 -50.35 5.20
C THR A 343 -44.88 -49.35 6.29
N PRO A 344 -45.56 -48.23 5.95
CA PRO A 344 -45.11 -47.19 5.03
C PRO A 344 -45.17 -45.80 5.69
N LEU A 345 -44.24 -44.89 5.38
CA LEU A 345 -44.39 -43.46 5.73
C LEU A 345 -44.35 -42.56 4.50
N ARG A 346 -45.01 -41.41 4.59
CA ARG A 346 -45.71 -40.77 3.47
C ARG A 346 -45.11 -39.41 3.09
N THR A 347 -44.27 -39.39 2.06
CA THR A 347 -43.77 -38.15 1.43
C THR A 347 -44.37 -37.98 0.02
N PRO A 348 -45.09 -36.89 -0.29
CA PRO A 348 -45.65 -36.65 -1.63
C PRO A 348 -44.57 -36.29 -2.66
N GLN A 349 -44.84 -36.59 -3.93
CA GLN A 349 -43.91 -36.42 -5.05
C GLN A 349 -43.67 -34.96 -5.45
N ARG A 350 -42.51 -34.70 -6.07
CA ARG A 350 -42.23 -33.54 -6.93
C ARG A 350 -42.76 -33.80 -8.35
N THR A 351 -43.46 -32.82 -8.92
CA THR A 351 -43.43 -32.46 -10.37
C THR A 351 -44.23 -31.17 -10.59
N PRO A 352 -44.03 -30.42 -11.69
CA PRO A 352 -42.93 -30.46 -12.66
C PRO A 352 -42.10 -29.14 -12.68
N ALA A 353 -41.03 -29.10 -13.46
CA ALA A 353 -40.37 -27.83 -13.81
C ALA A 353 -41.20 -27.09 -14.87
N GLY A 354 -41.38 -25.77 -14.75
CA GLY A 354 -42.26 -25.03 -15.67
C GLY A 354 -42.36 -23.51 -15.50
N LYS A 355 -41.52 -22.90 -14.65
CA LYS A 355 -41.24 -21.45 -14.57
C LYS A 355 -40.02 -21.25 -13.69
N GLN A 356 -39.12 -20.34 -14.07
CA GLN A 356 -38.09 -19.85 -13.15
C GLN A 356 -38.80 -19.03 -12.08
N ASP A 357 -38.47 -19.27 -10.80
CA ASP A 357 -39.13 -18.59 -9.69
C ASP A 357 -38.70 -17.12 -9.69
N ALA A 358 -39.60 -16.22 -10.07
CA ALA A 358 -39.30 -14.81 -10.26
C ALA A 358 -38.76 -14.15 -8.97
N ILE A 359 -39.18 -14.64 -7.80
CA ILE A 359 -38.70 -14.16 -6.50
C ILE A 359 -37.24 -14.59 -6.30
N MET A 360 -36.85 -15.79 -6.73
CA MET A 360 -35.47 -16.27 -6.69
C MET A 360 -34.59 -15.54 -7.70
N MET A 361 -35.10 -15.26 -8.91
CA MET A 361 -34.37 -14.50 -9.93
C MET A 361 -34.20 -13.02 -9.54
N GLU A 362 -35.20 -12.39 -8.93
CA GLU A 362 -35.08 -11.03 -8.39
C GLU A 362 -34.14 -11.00 -7.17
N ALA A 363 -34.22 -12.00 -6.27
CA ALA A 363 -33.27 -12.14 -5.17
C ALA A 363 -31.84 -12.38 -5.66
N GLU A 364 -31.65 -13.09 -6.78
CA GLU A 364 -30.35 -13.27 -7.41
C GLU A 364 -29.84 -11.96 -8.05
N ASN A 365 -30.68 -11.21 -8.78
CA ASN A 365 -30.35 -9.86 -9.26
C ASN A 365 -29.95 -8.94 -8.09
N GLN A 366 -30.71 -8.94 -6.98
CA GLN A 366 -30.37 -8.18 -5.77
C GLN A 366 -29.10 -8.70 -5.07
N ALA A 367 -28.79 -9.99 -5.16
CA ALA A 367 -27.55 -10.56 -4.64
C ALA A 367 -26.35 -10.15 -5.48
N ARG A 368 -26.44 -10.22 -6.82
CA ARG A 368 -25.42 -9.75 -7.77
C ARG A 368 -25.11 -8.27 -7.51
N LEU A 369 -26.12 -7.41 -7.44
CA LEU A 369 -26.00 -5.98 -7.10
C LEU A 369 -25.39 -5.68 -5.71
N ARG A 370 -25.38 -6.66 -4.79
CA ARG A 370 -24.74 -6.54 -3.46
C ARG A 370 -23.34 -7.17 -3.40
N LEU A 371 -22.96 -7.98 -4.39
CA LEU A 371 -21.71 -8.73 -4.44
C LEU A 371 -20.72 -8.14 -5.46
N SER A 372 -21.19 -7.56 -6.57
CA SER A 372 -20.39 -6.73 -7.45
C SER A 372 -19.84 -5.53 -6.68
N GLN A 373 -18.54 -5.27 -6.78
CA GLN A 373 -18.01 -3.98 -6.37
C GLN A 373 -18.56 -2.91 -7.33
N THR A 374 -18.92 -1.74 -6.81
CA THR A 374 -19.37 -0.64 -7.66
C THR A 374 -18.26 -0.23 -8.64
N PRO A 375 -18.58 0.27 -9.85
CA PRO A 375 -17.59 0.71 -10.83
C PRO A 375 -16.55 1.71 -10.30
N LEU A 376 -16.86 2.42 -9.21
CA LEU A 376 -15.96 3.25 -8.39
C LEU A 376 -14.71 2.50 -7.82
N LEU A 377 -14.61 1.18 -7.99
CA LEU A 377 -13.43 0.35 -7.70
C LEU A 377 -12.83 -0.35 -8.96
N GLY A 378 -13.30 -0.03 -10.16
CA GLY A 378 -12.80 -0.62 -11.42
C GLY A 378 -13.44 -1.97 -11.81
N GLY A 379 -14.63 -2.28 -11.28
CA GLY A 379 -15.38 -3.49 -11.63
C GLY A 379 -16.39 -3.26 -12.76
N GLU A 380 -16.56 -4.25 -13.63
CA GLU A 380 -17.61 -4.29 -14.64
C GLU A 380 -19.01 -4.36 -14.00
N ASN A 381 -20.01 -3.85 -14.72
CA ASN A 381 -21.39 -3.78 -14.24
C ASN A 381 -22.08 -5.16 -14.39
N PRO A 382 -22.72 -5.72 -13.34
CA PRO A 382 -23.24 -7.09 -13.40
C PRO A 382 -24.49 -7.20 -14.29
N ASP A 383 -24.50 -8.19 -15.19
CA ASP A 383 -25.68 -8.52 -15.99
C ASP A 383 -26.85 -8.99 -15.12
N LEU A 384 -27.99 -8.32 -15.31
CA LEU A 384 -29.24 -8.58 -14.60
C LEU A 384 -30.25 -9.22 -15.55
N HIS A 385 -30.96 -10.24 -15.08
CA HIS A 385 -32.04 -10.84 -15.85
C HIS A 385 -33.25 -9.89 -15.91
N PRO A 386 -33.93 -9.75 -17.07
CA PRO A 386 -35.08 -8.86 -17.20
C PRO A 386 -36.24 -9.31 -16.31
N SER A 387 -36.80 -8.39 -15.52
CA SER A 387 -37.79 -8.69 -14.49
C SER A 387 -39.08 -7.87 -14.67
N ASP A 388 -40.18 -8.53 -15.05
CA ASP A 388 -41.51 -7.91 -15.06
C ASP A 388 -41.97 -7.58 -13.63
N PHE A 389 -42.08 -6.29 -13.34
CA PHE A 389 -42.21 -5.68 -12.00
C PHE A 389 -43.55 -5.93 -11.26
N SER A 390 -44.25 -7.02 -11.59
CA SER A 390 -45.60 -7.38 -11.14
C SER A 390 -45.70 -7.85 -9.67
N GLY A 391 -44.58 -8.17 -9.02
CA GLY A 391 -44.55 -8.78 -7.67
C GLY A 391 -44.70 -7.81 -6.48
N VAL A 392 -44.75 -6.50 -6.71
CA VAL A 392 -44.42 -5.46 -5.70
C VAL A 392 -45.53 -5.20 -4.64
N THR A 393 -46.53 -6.08 -4.47
CA THR A 393 -47.54 -5.97 -3.39
C THR A 393 -47.68 -7.24 -2.55
N PRO A 394 -47.35 -7.21 -1.24
CA PRO A 394 -47.41 -8.39 -0.39
C PRO A 394 -48.84 -8.72 0.04
N LYS A 395 -49.42 -9.80 -0.50
CA LYS A 395 -50.72 -10.32 -0.05
C LYS A 395 -50.56 -11.15 1.23
N LYS A 396 -51.20 -10.69 2.32
CA LYS A 396 -51.27 -11.38 3.61
C LYS A 396 -51.92 -12.76 3.45
N LYS A 397 -51.27 -13.81 3.95
CA LYS A 397 -51.81 -15.17 4.00
C LYS A 397 -51.95 -15.59 5.45
N GLU A 398 -53.18 -15.76 5.92
CA GLU A 398 -53.47 -16.16 7.30
C GLU A 398 -53.51 -17.69 7.42
N ILE A 399 -52.92 -18.22 8.49
CA ILE A 399 -52.92 -19.65 8.80
C ILE A 399 -53.79 -19.82 10.05
N GLN A 400 -55.01 -20.32 9.86
CA GLN A 400 -55.84 -20.76 10.98
C GLN A 400 -55.37 -22.13 11.46
N THR A 401 -55.35 -22.33 12.78
CA THR A 401 -55.16 -23.64 13.41
C THR A 401 -56.38 -23.94 14.29
N PRO A 402 -57.08 -25.07 14.09
CA PRO A 402 -58.19 -25.47 14.94
C PRO A 402 -57.69 -26.26 16.15
N ASN A 403 -58.03 -25.77 17.35
CA ASN A 403 -58.06 -26.54 18.61
C ASN A 403 -59.51 -26.46 19.13
N PRO A 404 -60.04 -27.53 19.76
CA PRO A 404 -60.17 -27.47 21.21
C PRO A 404 -60.01 -28.81 21.95
N MET A 405 -60.01 -28.73 23.30
CA MET A 405 -59.72 -29.78 24.28
C MET A 405 -58.21 -30.11 24.38
N LEU A 406 -57.61 -30.38 25.56
CA LEU A 406 -58.12 -30.25 26.94
C LEU A 406 -57.00 -29.80 27.91
N THR A 407 -57.26 -29.81 29.21
CA THR A 407 -56.47 -29.23 30.30
C THR A 407 -56.57 -30.13 31.56
N PRO A 408 -55.94 -29.85 32.73
CA PRO A 408 -55.03 -28.74 33.09
C PRO A 408 -53.71 -29.16 33.79
N GLY A 409 -52.82 -28.20 34.06
CA GLY A 409 -51.65 -28.40 34.93
C GLY A 409 -50.75 -27.16 35.17
N ALA A 410 -50.94 -26.51 36.32
CA ALA A 410 -50.08 -25.47 36.93
C ALA A 410 -49.91 -24.09 36.24
N THR A 411 -49.63 -23.10 37.10
CA THR A 411 -49.59 -21.62 36.90
C THR A 411 -48.35 -21.06 37.63
N PRO A 412 -48.06 -19.73 37.73
CA PRO A 412 -48.51 -18.55 36.98
C PRO A 412 -47.39 -17.54 36.57
N GLY A 413 -47.71 -16.59 35.68
CA GLY A 413 -47.21 -15.19 35.71
C GLY A 413 -45.74 -14.89 35.35
N GLY A 414 -45.39 -13.73 34.77
CA GLY A 414 -46.21 -12.57 34.39
C GLY A 414 -45.46 -11.61 33.43
N MET A 415 -46.17 -10.61 32.90
CA MET A 415 -45.71 -9.70 31.84
C MET A 415 -44.99 -8.45 32.36
N GLY A 416 -44.20 -7.79 31.49
CA GLY A 416 -43.63 -6.46 31.76
C GLY A 416 -43.05 -5.76 30.52
N LEU A 417 -43.85 -4.91 29.87
CA LEU A 417 -43.40 -4.02 28.79
C LEU A 417 -43.20 -2.57 29.28
N THR A 418 -42.61 -1.73 28.44
CA THR A 418 -42.10 -0.37 28.75
C THR A 418 -43.19 0.66 29.12
N PRO A 419 -42.80 1.83 29.68
CA PRO A 419 -42.88 3.04 28.85
C PRO A 419 -41.84 4.18 29.11
N ARG A 420 -41.82 5.12 28.13
CA ARG A 420 -41.54 6.59 28.13
C ARG A 420 -41.04 7.30 29.41
N ILE A 421 -40.02 8.17 29.36
CA ILE A 421 -39.95 9.56 28.79
C ILE A 421 -40.78 10.60 29.57
N GLY A 422 -40.12 11.67 30.09
CA GLY A 422 -40.76 12.97 30.38
C GLY A 422 -40.09 13.87 31.44
N MET A 423 -40.02 15.18 31.12
CA MET A 423 -39.93 16.36 32.02
C MET A 423 -38.56 16.88 32.55
N THR A 424 -38.28 18.13 32.18
CA THR A 424 -37.48 19.16 32.89
C THR A 424 -38.42 20.31 33.31
N PRO A 425 -38.06 21.17 34.30
CA PRO A 425 -37.64 22.54 33.95
C PRO A 425 -36.70 23.25 34.99
N GLY A 426 -36.32 24.51 34.74
CA GLY A 426 -35.53 25.40 35.64
C GLY A 426 -34.02 25.42 35.29
N GLN A 427 -33.30 26.51 34.98
CA GLN A 427 -33.21 27.88 35.54
C GLN A 427 -32.72 27.92 37.02
N SER A 428 -31.81 28.81 37.43
CA SER A 428 -31.25 30.03 36.80
C SER A 428 -29.80 30.36 37.29
N PHE A 429 -29.30 31.54 36.88
CA PHE A 429 -28.05 32.23 37.26
C PHE A 429 -26.70 31.67 36.75
N GLY A 430 -25.92 32.58 36.17
CA GLY A 430 -24.50 32.41 35.92
C GLY A 430 -23.73 33.60 36.48
N VAL A 431 -22.48 33.35 36.88
CA VAL A 431 -21.52 34.39 37.28
C VAL A 431 -20.17 34.04 36.65
N THR A 432 -19.72 34.89 35.73
CA THR A 432 -18.29 35.10 35.41
C THR A 432 -17.80 36.24 36.34
N PRO A 433 -16.51 36.36 36.72
CA PRO A 433 -15.46 36.63 35.74
C PRO A 433 -14.02 36.15 36.11
N LYS A 434 -13.07 36.47 35.21
CA LYS A 434 -11.59 36.46 35.35
C LYS A 434 -10.94 35.06 35.50
N GLY A 435 -9.93 34.70 34.70
CA GLY A 435 -9.36 35.43 33.55
C GLY A 435 -8.36 34.59 32.74
N THR A 436 -8.06 35.05 31.54
CA THR A 436 -6.96 34.57 30.65
C THR A 436 -5.71 35.43 30.85
N PRO A 437 -4.52 34.89 30.53
CA PRO A 437 -3.87 35.23 29.25
C PRO A 437 -3.57 33.94 28.43
N ILE A 438 -3.45 33.90 27.09
CA ILE A 438 -2.65 34.74 26.15
C ILE A 438 -1.14 34.46 26.39
N ARG A 439 -0.57 33.45 25.73
CA ARG A 439 0.04 33.48 24.38
C ARG A 439 1.49 33.99 24.43
N ASP A 440 2.44 33.13 24.07
CA ASP A 440 3.50 33.53 23.13
C ASP A 440 4.05 32.32 22.32
N GLU A 441 4.67 32.62 21.17
CA GLU A 441 5.33 31.68 20.25
C GLU A 441 6.76 32.17 19.92
N LEU A 442 7.61 32.36 20.93
CA LEU A 442 9.00 32.81 20.74
C LEU A 442 10.01 31.85 21.40
N HIS A 443 11.02 31.45 20.61
CA HIS A 443 12.12 30.58 21.03
C HIS A 443 13.32 31.43 21.46
N ILE A 444 13.51 31.69 22.76
CA ILE A 444 14.74 32.31 23.29
C ILE A 444 15.13 31.57 24.59
N ASN A 445 16.40 31.18 24.68
CA ASN A 445 17.07 30.37 25.71
C ASN A 445 16.53 28.91 25.81
N GLU A 446 17.20 27.85 25.35
CA GLU A 446 18.60 27.37 25.58
C GLU A 446 18.72 26.46 26.83
N GLU A 447 19.70 25.54 26.81
CA GLU A 447 19.71 24.28 27.57
C GLU A 447 19.59 24.39 29.10
N LEU A 448 18.76 23.51 29.71
CA LEU A 448 19.14 22.88 31.00
C LEU A 448 18.52 21.49 31.26
N GLU A 449 19.40 20.48 31.24
CA GLU A 449 19.37 19.17 31.92
C GLU A 449 18.04 18.45 32.26
N MET A 450 17.72 17.40 31.47
CA MET A 450 16.90 16.24 31.92
C MET A 450 17.76 15.04 32.40
N HIS A 451 19.03 15.26 32.77
CA HIS A 451 20.03 14.18 32.76
C HIS A 451 20.24 13.41 34.08
N ASP A 452 19.78 13.94 35.22
CA ASP A 452 20.26 13.48 36.54
C ASP A 452 19.65 12.17 37.07
N ASN A 453 18.38 11.87 36.76
CA ASN A 453 17.77 10.61 37.22
C ASN A 453 18.53 9.36 36.71
N ALA A 454 19.19 9.46 35.56
CA ALA A 454 20.06 8.40 35.04
C ALA A 454 21.46 8.40 35.70
N LYS A 455 22.03 9.57 36.03
CA LYS A 455 23.30 9.69 36.76
C LYS A 455 23.19 9.08 38.16
N ILE A 456 22.10 9.35 38.89
CA ILE A 456 21.85 8.84 40.25
C ILE A 456 21.81 7.30 40.29
N VAL A 457 21.06 6.66 39.38
CA VAL A 457 20.99 5.18 39.32
C VAL A 457 22.35 4.57 38.99
N ARG A 458 23.12 5.15 38.07
CA ARG A 458 24.49 4.70 37.77
C ARG A 458 25.45 4.90 38.94
N ARG A 459 25.31 5.98 39.73
CA ARG A 459 26.12 6.23 40.93
C ARG A 459 25.85 5.20 42.03
N ASN A 460 24.58 4.86 42.26
CA ASN A 460 24.19 3.84 43.24
C ASN A 460 24.64 2.42 42.85
N LEU A 461 24.65 2.09 41.56
CA LEU A 461 25.24 0.85 41.05
C LEU A 461 26.77 0.83 41.21
N ARG A 462 27.46 1.95 40.93
CA ARG A 462 28.90 2.05 41.19
C ARG A 462 29.24 1.87 42.67
N SER A 463 28.50 2.50 43.59
CA SER A 463 28.75 2.34 45.04
C SER A 463 28.52 0.91 45.54
N GLY A 464 27.58 0.17 44.93
CA GLY A 464 27.40 -1.26 45.22
C GLY A 464 28.55 -2.14 44.73
N LEU A 465 29.09 -1.84 43.53
CA LEU A 465 30.18 -2.61 42.93
C LEU A 465 31.56 -2.28 43.53
N THR A 466 31.76 -1.08 44.09
CA THR A 466 32.99 -0.73 44.83
C THR A 466 33.10 -1.39 46.21
N GLY A 467 32.05 -2.08 46.69
CA GLY A 467 32.08 -2.83 47.95
C GLY A 467 32.64 -4.25 47.84
N LEU A 468 33.00 -4.71 46.63
CA LEU A 468 33.61 -6.03 46.41
C LEU A 468 35.14 -5.93 46.54
N PRO A 469 35.80 -6.76 47.37
CA PRO A 469 37.25 -6.81 47.43
C PRO A 469 37.81 -7.33 46.09
N GLN A 470 38.82 -6.63 45.56
CA GLN A 470 39.48 -7.04 44.32
C GLN A 470 40.32 -8.31 44.54
N PRO A 471 40.38 -9.24 43.55
CA PRO A 471 41.21 -10.43 43.65
C PRO A 471 42.70 -10.05 43.61
N LYS A 472 43.46 -10.45 44.64
CA LYS A 472 44.91 -10.29 44.71
C LYS A 472 45.61 -11.49 44.07
N ASN A 473 46.15 -11.30 42.87
CA ASN A 473 47.24 -12.11 42.34
C ASN A 473 48.49 -11.23 42.25
N GLU A 474 49.38 -11.34 43.23
CA GLU A 474 50.65 -10.62 43.29
C GLU A 474 51.81 -11.62 43.17
N TYR A 475 52.59 -11.51 42.10
CA TYR A 475 54.02 -11.83 42.14
C TYR A 475 54.81 -10.73 41.43
N GLN A 476 56.02 -10.50 41.91
CA GLN A 476 56.75 -9.24 41.76
C GLN A 476 57.94 -9.41 40.82
N ILE A 477 57.99 -8.61 39.75
CA ILE A 477 59.20 -8.42 38.94
C ILE A 477 59.62 -6.96 39.10
N VAL A 478 60.84 -6.75 39.60
CA VAL A 478 61.39 -5.42 39.85
C VAL A 478 62.13 -4.93 38.61
N ILE A 479 61.75 -3.75 38.11
CA ILE A 479 62.52 -3.04 37.09
C ILE A 479 63.58 -2.19 37.79
N GLN A 480 64.84 -2.28 37.34
CA GLN A 480 65.88 -1.31 37.63
C GLN A 480 66.50 -0.80 36.32
N PRO A 481 66.43 0.51 36.01
CA PRO A 481 67.40 1.19 35.14
C PRO A 481 68.69 1.44 35.96
N THR A 482 69.89 1.72 35.43
CA THR A 482 70.44 2.09 34.09
C THR A 482 71.99 1.92 34.20
N PRO A 483 72.86 2.27 33.21
CA PRO A 483 72.69 2.76 31.83
C PRO A 483 73.52 2.00 30.75
N GLU A 484 73.45 2.50 29.50
CA GLU A 484 74.48 2.66 28.41
C GLU A 484 75.78 1.80 28.40
N GLU A 485 76.37 1.39 27.26
CA GLU A 485 76.25 1.90 25.87
C GLU A 485 76.66 0.85 24.79
N ASN A 486 76.26 1.09 23.53
CA ASN A 486 76.74 0.54 22.23
C ASN A 486 76.66 -0.98 21.88
N ASP A 487 75.99 -1.22 20.75
CA ASP A 487 76.31 -2.13 19.61
C ASP A 487 77.08 -3.45 19.84
N GLU A 488 76.41 -4.59 19.65
CA GLU A 488 76.53 -5.45 18.44
C GLU A 488 75.53 -6.63 18.50
N GLU A 489 75.24 -7.26 17.35
CA GLU A 489 74.15 -8.25 17.21
C GLU A 489 74.47 -9.61 17.86
N GLN A 490 73.52 -10.21 18.60
CA GLN A 490 73.63 -11.58 19.11
C GLN A 490 72.35 -12.39 18.89
N GLU A 491 72.49 -13.53 18.22
CA GLU A 491 71.40 -14.46 17.92
C GLU A 491 70.86 -15.13 19.20
N VAL A 492 69.59 -14.88 19.52
CA VAL A 492 68.89 -15.59 20.59
C VAL A 492 68.34 -16.91 20.06
N LYS A 493 68.66 -18.02 20.75
CA LYS A 493 67.94 -19.29 20.57
C LYS A 493 66.46 -19.10 20.89
N MET A 494 65.63 -18.99 19.85
CA MET A 494 64.18 -18.97 20.00
C MET A 494 63.69 -20.35 20.48
N GLU A 495 62.89 -20.36 21.55
CA GLU A 495 62.05 -21.52 21.86
C GLU A 495 60.94 -21.58 20.80
N GLU A 496 60.77 -22.72 20.13
CA GLU A 496 59.74 -22.88 19.10
C GLU A 496 58.35 -22.67 19.70
N ASP A 497 57.59 -21.73 19.15
CA ASP A 497 56.29 -21.36 19.68
C ASP A 497 55.30 -22.53 19.58
N MET A 498 54.26 -22.54 20.42
CA MET A 498 53.35 -23.70 20.52
C MET A 498 52.61 -23.95 19.19
N SER A 499 52.42 -22.91 18.37
CA SER A 499 51.94 -23.02 16.99
C SER A 499 52.82 -23.90 16.10
N ASP A 500 54.13 -23.83 16.27
CA ASP A 500 55.11 -24.34 15.31
C ASP A 500 55.37 -25.83 15.56
N ARG A 501 55.35 -26.24 16.84
CA ARG A 501 55.28 -27.66 17.20
C ARG A 501 53.98 -28.29 16.68
N ILE A 502 52.83 -27.64 16.86
CA ILE A 502 51.54 -28.13 16.34
C ILE A 502 51.56 -28.17 14.80
N ALA A 503 52.17 -27.19 14.13
CA ALA A 503 52.30 -27.18 12.68
C ALA A 503 53.19 -28.32 12.17
N ARG A 504 54.30 -28.62 12.87
CA ARG A 504 55.19 -29.75 12.54
C ARG A 504 54.53 -31.11 12.80
N GLU A 505 53.92 -31.29 13.96
CA GLU A 505 53.18 -32.51 14.33
C GLU A 505 52.05 -32.77 13.34
N LYS A 506 51.27 -31.74 12.99
CA LYS A 506 50.25 -31.83 11.94
C LYS A 506 50.86 -32.12 10.56
N ALA A 507 51.98 -31.50 10.18
CA ALA A 507 52.62 -31.79 8.90
C ALA A 507 53.12 -33.24 8.81
N GLU A 508 53.57 -33.83 9.92
CA GLU A 508 53.92 -35.25 10.01
C GLU A 508 52.67 -36.15 9.93
N GLU A 509 51.57 -35.79 10.61
CA GLU A 509 50.28 -36.50 10.49
C GLU A 509 49.70 -36.42 9.06
N ASP A 510 49.72 -35.25 8.43
CA ASP A 510 49.26 -35.02 7.05
C ASP A 510 50.15 -35.79 6.06
N ALA A 511 51.49 -35.79 6.23
CA ALA A 511 52.41 -36.59 5.42
C ALA A 511 52.17 -38.10 5.59
N ARG A 512 51.91 -38.56 6.82
CA ARG A 512 51.57 -39.97 7.12
C ARG A 512 50.22 -40.36 6.52
N GLN A 513 49.23 -39.46 6.54
CA GLN A 513 47.95 -39.65 5.88
C GLN A 513 48.10 -39.71 4.35
N LEU A 514 48.95 -38.88 3.75
CA LEU A 514 49.27 -38.91 2.32
C LEU A 514 50.00 -40.21 1.91
N ALA A 515 50.95 -40.70 2.71
CA ALA A 515 51.57 -42.01 2.49
C ALA A 515 50.54 -43.14 2.56
N LEU A 516 49.68 -43.13 3.59
CA LEU A 516 48.57 -44.07 3.72
C LEU A 516 47.48 -43.90 2.64
N LEU A 517 47.44 -42.79 1.91
CA LEU A 517 46.54 -42.56 0.77
C LEU A 517 47.15 -43.11 -0.52
N LYS A 518 48.45 -42.93 -0.76
CA LYS A 518 49.18 -43.51 -1.91
C LYS A 518 49.09 -45.04 -1.95
N LYS A 519 48.98 -45.71 -0.79
CA LYS A 519 48.78 -47.17 -0.69
C LYS A 519 47.30 -47.63 -0.77
N ARG A 520 46.34 -46.75 -1.07
CA ARG A 520 44.91 -47.11 -1.29
C ARG A 520 44.58 -47.28 -2.77
N SER A 521 43.39 -47.83 -3.06
CA SER A 521 42.86 -47.96 -4.41
C SER A 521 42.88 -46.62 -5.18
N LYS A 522 43.11 -46.67 -6.51
CA LYS A 522 43.06 -45.47 -7.37
C LYS A 522 41.69 -44.75 -7.32
N VAL A 523 40.63 -45.45 -6.89
CA VAL A 523 39.30 -44.88 -6.65
C VAL A 523 39.29 -43.98 -5.41
N LEU A 524 39.89 -44.44 -4.29
CA LEU A 524 40.07 -43.64 -3.08
C LEU A 524 41.06 -42.49 -3.28
N GLN A 525 42.13 -42.69 -4.06
CA GLN A 525 43.11 -41.63 -4.35
C GLN A 525 42.53 -40.48 -5.18
N ARG A 526 41.51 -40.75 -6.01
CA ARG A 526 40.87 -39.78 -6.92
C ARG A 526 39.50 -39.30 -6.41
N GLU A 527 39.16 -39.62 -5.16
CA GLU A 527 37.88 -39.30 -4.50
C GLU A 527 36.62 -39.68 -5.32
N LEU A 528 36.72 -40.72 -6.16
CA LEU A 528 35.66 -41.08 -7.09
C LEU A 528 34.45 -41.71 -6.37
N PRO A 529 33.21 -41.52 -6.89
CA PRO A 529 32.02 -42.11 -6.30
C PRO A 529 32.12 -43.64 -6.21
N ARG A 530 31.92 -44.18 -4.99
CA ARG A 530 31.99 -45.62 -4.72
C ARG A 530 30.58 -46.24 -4.67
N PRO A 531 30.39 -47.49 -5.13
CA PRO A 531 29.10 -48.15 -5.07
C PRO A 531 28.69 -48.38 -3.61
N PRO A 532 27.47 -48.02 -3.17
CA PRO A 532 27.00 -48.35 -1.82
C PRO A 532 26.94 -49.87 -1.62
N GLY A 533 27.03 -50.35 -0.38
CA GLY A 533 27.17 -51.80 -0.09
C GLY A 533 26.13 -52.70 -0.80
N GLY A 534 24.85 -52.29 -0.80
CA GLY A 534 23.79 -53.03 -1.50
C GLY A 534 23.89 -53.02 -3.03
N ALA A 535 24.68 -52.14 -3.64
CA ALA A 535 25.05 -52.21 -5.05
C ALA A 535 26.23 -53.16 -5.29
N VAL A 536 27.17 -53.29 -4.34
CA VAL A 536 28.23 -54.33 -4.41
C VAL A 536 27.62 -55.73 -4.34
N ASP A 537 26.57 -55.95 -3.54
CA ASP A 537 25.78 -57.19 -3.54
C ASP A 537 25.09 -57.52 -4.89
N LEU A 538 24.88 -56.52 -5.76
CA LEU A 538 24.36 -56.71 -7.12
C LEU A 538 25.50 -56.95 -8.12
N ILE A 539 26.58 -56.17 -8.03
CA ILE A 539 27.82 -56.34 -8.82
C ILE A 539 28.41 -57.74 -8.60
N LYS A 540 28.36 -58.27 -7.37
CA LYS A 540 28.77 -59.63 -7.01
C LYS A 540 28.02 -60.72 -7.79
N LYS A 541 26.77 -60.47 -8.17
CA LYS A 541 25.89 -61.40 -8.89
C LYS A 541 25.98 -61.25 -10.41
N SER A 542 26.61 -60.19 -10.92
CA SER A 542 26.81 -59.97 -12.37
C SER A 542 28.24 -60.24 -12.82
N LEU A 543 29.26 -60.02 -11.97
CA LEU A 543 30.66 -60.28 -12.31
C LEU A 543 31.07 -61.75 -12.17
N ILE A 544 30.49 -62.47 -11.21
CA ILE A 544 30.78 -63.90 -10.99
C ILE A 544 29.71 -64.72 -11.72
N ARG A 545 30.10 -65.47 -12.78
CA ARG A 545 29.26 -66.54 -13.32
C ARG A 545 28.96 -67.52 -12.18
N GLY A 546 27.68 -67.85 -11.98
CA GLY A 546 27.28 -68.81 -10.95
C GLY A 546 27.90 -70.18 -11.23
N ASP A 547 28.10 -71.01 -10.19
CA ASP A 547 28.65 -72.37 -10.36
C ASP A 547 27.80 -73.26 -11.30
N GLU A 548 26.54 -72.89 -11.54
CA GLU A 548 25.62 -73.55 -12.48
C GLU A 548 26.03 -73.39 -13.95
N ASP A 549 26.72 -72.30 -14.33
CA ASP A 549 27.20 -72.06 -15.71
C ASP A 549 28.47 -72.86 -16.07
N LYS A 550 29.06 -73.59 -15.11
CA LYS A 550 30.33 -74.33 -15.30
C LYS A 550 30.19 -75.64 -16.08
N SER A 551 29.10 -75.81 -16.85
CA SER A 551 28.82 -77.00 -17.65
C SER A 551 29.53 -77.04 -19.02
N SER A 552 30.47 -76.13 -19.29
CA SER A 552 31.29 -76.15 -20.51
C SER A 552 32.33 -77.27 -20.43
N PHE A 553 32.22 -78.27 -21.32
CA PHE A 553 33.19 -79.37 -21.47
C PHE A 553 34.60 -78.91 -21.90
N VAL A 554 34.74 -77.65 -22.32
CA VAL A 554 36.01 -77.02 -22.66
C VAL A 554 36.61 -76.39 -21.39
N PRO A 555 37.86 -76.70 -21.01
CA PRO A 555 38.55 -75.98 -19.93
C PRO A 555 38.64 -74.48 -20.25
N PRO A 556 38.44 -73.58 -19.26
CA PRO A 556 38.48 -72.14 -19.50
C PRO A 556 39.83 -71.72 -20.09
N THR A 557 39.81 -70.84 -21.08
CA THR A 557 41.04 -70.36 -21.73
C THR A 557 41.94 -69.62 -20.73
N LEU A 558 43.24 -69.52 -21.01
CA LEU A 558 44.17 -68.77 -20.15
C LEU A 558 43.74 -67.30 -19.96
N ILE A 559 43.10 -66.72 -20.99
CA ILE A 559 42.50 -65.39 -20.94
C ILE A 559 41.33 -65.39 -19.95
N GLU A 560 40.33 -66.28 -20.10
CA GLU A 560 39.19 -66.38 -19.17
C GLU A 560 39.61 -66.66 -17.72
N GLN A 561 40.69 -67.42 -17.50
CA GLN A 561 41.24 -67.66 -16.16
C GLN A 561 41.83 -66.38 -15.56
N ALA A 562 42.60 -65.60 -16.33
CA ALA A 562 43.09 -64.29 -15.91
C ALA A 562 41.92 -63.31 -15.62
N ASP A 563 40.93 -63.30 -16.50
CA ASP A 563 39.68 -62.55 -16.40
C ASP A 563 38.89 -62.88 -15.10
N GLU A 564 38.83 -64.17 -14.72
CA GLU A 564 38.17 -64.61 -13.48
C GLU A 564 38.98 -64.23 -12.22
N MET A 565 40.32 -64.21 -12.30
CA MET A 565 41.17 -63.71 -11.21
C MET A 565 41.00 -62.19 -11.02
N ILE A 566 41.07 -61.40 -12.11
CA ILE A 566 40.88 -59.95 -12.08
C ILE A 566 39.50 -59.58 -11.50
N ARG A 567 38.43 -60.30 -11.87
CA ARG A 567 37.08 -60.07 -11.32
C ARG A 567 36.96 -60.40 -9.84
N LYS A 568 37.71 -61.38 -9.32
CA LYS A 568 37.76 -61.70 -7.89
C LYS A 568 38.48 -60.63 -7.09
N GLU A 569 39.65 -60.19 -7.54
CA GLU A 569 40.42 -59.14 -6.87
C GLU A 569 39.69 -57.79 -6.89
N LEU A 570 39.06 -57.42 -8.01
CA LEU A 570 38.19 -56.25 -8.09
C LEU A 570 37.06 -56.29 -7.05
N LEU A 571 36.48 -57.48 -6.82
CA LEU A 571 35.40 -57.64 -5.85
C LEU A 571 35.90 -57.60 -4.40
N LEU A 572 37.03 -58.23 -4.09
CA LEU A 572 37.68 -58.15 -2.78
C LEU A 572 38.05 -56.70 -2.43
N LEU A 573 38.58 -55.94 -3.41
CA LEU A 573 38.90 -54.53 -3.28
C LEU A 573 37.66 -53.67 -2.99
N LEU A 574 36.55 -53.90 -3.70
CA LEU A 574 35.28 -53.20 -3.48
C LEU A 574 34.63 -53.54 -2.12
N GLU A 575 34.73 -54.79 -1.65
CA GLU A 575 34.23 -55.18 -0.33
C GLU A 575 35.10 -54.59 0.79
N HIS A 576 36.43 -54.65 0.68
CA HIS A 576 37.37 -53.99 1.59
C HIS A 576 37.13 -52.48 1.69
N ASP A 577 37.08 -51.77 0.56
CA ASP A 577 36.97 -50.30 0.57
C ASP A 577 35.62 -49.83 1.16
N ASN A 578 34.54 -50.60 0.99
CA ASN A 578 33.25 -50.29 1.62
C ASN A 578 33.19 -50.62 3.11
N VAL A 579 33.90 -51.63 3.61
CA VAL A 579 33.90 -51.98 5.04
C VAL A 579 34.92 -51.14 5.82
N LYS A 580 36.10 -50.86 5.25
CA LYS A 580 37.19 -50.10 5.88
C LYS A 580 37.00 -48.58 5.78
N TYR A 581 36.41 -48.10 4.69
CA TYR A 581 36.14 -46.68 4.44
C TYR A 581 34.66 -46.45 4.06
N PRO A 582 33.69 -46.75 4.93
CA PRO A 582 32.26 -46.67 4.60
C PRO A 582 31.84 -45.26 4.15
N ILE A 583 30.94 -45.20 3.16
CA ILE A 583 30.37 -43.95 2.66
C ILE A 583 29.42 -43.38 3.72
N ASP A 584 29.79 -42.25 4.33
CA ASP A 584 29.04 -41.69 5.44
C ASP A 584 27.87 -40.80 4.95
N GLU A 585 26.65 -41.37 4.86
CA GLU A 585 25.41 -40.63 4.53
C GLU A 585 24.97 -39.60 5.62
N LYS A 586 25.91 -39.05 6.40
CA LYS A 586 25.66 -38.23 7.59
C LYS A 586 25.56 -36.72 7.30
N ILE A 587 24.82 -36.32 6.27
CA ILE A 587 24.46 -34.90 6.06
C ILE A 587 22.94 -34.64 6.18
N GLU A 588 22.04 -35.60 5.89
CA GLU A 588 20.58 -35.39 5.97
C GLU A 588 19.83 -36.23 7.04
N LYS A 589 20.51 -36.86 8.02
CA LYS A 589 19.88 -37.79 8.99
C LYS A 589 20.06 -37.46 10.48
N GLU A 590 20.12 -36.18 10.84
CA GLU A 590 19.70 -35.73 12.17
C GLU A 590 18.19 -36.04 12.38
N LYS A 591 17.82 -36.50 13.57
CA LYS A 591 16.41 -36.72 14.04
C LYS A 591 15.62 -37.86 13.38
N LYS A 592 16.08 -39.10 13.56
CA LYS A 592 15.16 -40.24 13.79
C LYS A 592 15.65 -41.15 14.93
N LYS A 593 15.36 -40.73 16.17
CA LYS A 593 15.66 -41.52 17.38
C LYS A 593 14.62 -42.63 17.54
N GLY A 594 15.08 -43.89 17.43
CA GLY A 594 14.27 -45.07 17.74
C GLY A 594 13.78 -45.85 16.52
N ASN A 595 14.60 -46.81 16.08
CA ASN A 595 14.10 -48.17 15.88
C ASN A 595 15.18 -49.21 16.24
N LYS A 596 14.79 -50.47 16.37
CA LYS A 596 15.59 -51.53 17.01
C LYS A 596 16.89 -51.83 16.25
N ARG A 597 18.00 -52.00 16.99
CA ARG A 597 19.19 -52.70 16.49
C ARG A 597 18.83 -54.18 16.31
N ALA A 598 18.76 -54.65 15.07
CA ALA A 598 18.92 -56.07 14.77
C ALA A 598 20.39 -56.48 15.00
N GLY A 599 20.65 -57.77 15.19
CA GLY A 599 21.98 -58.26 15.58
C GLY A 599 23.07 -57.94 14.56
N GLY A 600 24.10 -57.22 14.98
CA GLY A 600 25.28 -57.01 14.17
C GLY A 600 26.12 -58.28 14.11
N LYS A 601 26.15 -58.94 12.94
CA LYS A 601 27.37 -59.67 12.57
C LYS A 601 28.48 -58.63 12.46
N SER A 602 29.60 -58.84 13.14
CA SER A 602 30.83 -58.14 12.83
C SER A 602 31.25 -58.52 11.42
N VAL A 603 31.12 -57.60 10.46
CA VAL A 603 31.60 -57.83 9.09
C VAL A 603 33.12 -57.89 9.17
N SER A 604 33.70 -59.06 8.90
CA SER A 604 35.13 -59.24 8.77
C SER A 604 35.62 -58.40 7.58
N ILE A 605 36.54 -57.47 7.83
CA ILE A 605 37.23 -56.74 6.76
C ILE A 605 37.99 -57.76 5.92
N PRO A 606 37.76 -57.87 4.60
CA PRO A 606 38.60 -58.67 3.72
C PRO A 606 40.05 -58.19 3.80
N VAL A 607 40.99 -59.12 3.99
CA VAL A 607 42.42 -58.80 3.97
C VAL A 607 42.86 -58.70 2.51
N ILE A 608 43.50 -57.59 2.15
CA ILE A 608 44.20 -57.40 0.87
C ILE A 608 45.70 -57.58 1.13
N GLU A 609 46.41 -58.11 0.14
CA GLU A 609 47.87 -58.19 0.12
C GLU A 609 48.51 -56.78 0.06
N GLU A 610 49.53 -56.52 0.88
CA GLU A 610 50.21 -55.23 0.94
C GLU A 610 51.49 -55.27 0.11
N PHE A 611 51.47 -54.63 -1.06
CA PHE A 611 52.62 -54.51 -1.97
C PHE A 611 53.51 -53.30 -1.63
N ASP A 612 54.78 -53.37 -2.03
CA ASP A 612 55.73 -52.29 -1.85
C ASP A 612 55.60 -51.19 -2.91
N GLU A 613 56.03 -49.97 -2.57
CA GLU A 613 55.81 -48.81 -3.45
C GLU A 613 56.58 -48.92 -4.78
N ASP A 614 57.66 -49.70 -4.84
CA ASP A 614 58.43 -49.91 -6.06
C ASP A 614 57.80 -50.98 -6.97
N GLU A 615 57.23 -52.04 -6.40
CA GLU A 615 56.43 -53.03 -7.15
C GLU A 615 55.21 -52.37 -7.81
N LEU A 616 54.53 -51.47 -7.07
CA LEU A 616 53.40 -50.69 -7.60
C LEU A 616 53.82 -49.73 -8.73
N LYS A 617 55.05 -49.19 -8.72
CA LYS A 617 55.59 -48.36 -9.81
C LYS A 617 55.93 -49.21 -11.04
N GLU A 618 56.47 -50.41 -10.85
CA GLU A 618 56.76 -51.34 -11.94
C GLU A 618 55.48 -51.87 -12.59
N ALA A 619 54.47 -52.23 -11.79
CA ALA A 619 53.14 -52.60 -12.30
C ALA A 619 52.46 -51.46 -13.07
N ASP A 620 52.49 -50.23 -12.55
CA ASP A 620 51.93 -49.05 -13.24
C ASP A 620 52.69 -48.72 -14.54
N LYS A 621 53.99 -49.01 -14.60
CA LYS A 621 54.81 -48.92 -15.84
C LYS A 621 54.40 -49.99 -16.85
N MET A 622 54.27 -51.26 -16.45
CA MET A 622 53.82 -52.34 -17.34
C MET A 622 52.43 -52.06 -17.91
N ILE A 623 51.48 -51.61 -17.09
CA ILE A 623 50.12 -51.24 -17.52
C ILE A 623 50.15 -50.06 -18.51
N LYS A 624 51.06 -49.09 -18.35
CA LYS A 624 51.25 -47.99 -19.32
C LYS A 624 51.85 -48.48 -20.63
N GLU A 625 52.80 -49.41 -20.59
CA GLU A 625 53.41 -50.00 -21.78
C GLU A 625 52.39 -50.84 -22.58
N GLU A 626 51.55 -51.63 -21.89
CA GLU A 626 50.42 -52.34 -22.49
C GLU A 626 49.33 -51.39 -23.03
N ALA A 627 48.93 -50.36 -22.27
CA ALA A 627 47.93 -49.38 -22.72
C ALA A 627 48.40 -48.58 -23.94
N ASN A 628 49.68 -48.24 -24.02
CA ASN A 628 50.28 -47.62 -25.21
C ASN A 628 50.26 -48.59 -26.41
N PHE A 629 50.63 -49.86 -26.20
CA PHE A 629 50.54 -50.89 -27.24
C PHE A 629 49.10 -51.09 -27.75
N LEU A 630 48.10 -51.07 -26.86
CA LEU A 630 46.69 -51.13 -27.24
C LEU A 630 46.20 -49.86 -27.95
N LYS A 631 46.66 -48.66 -27.55
CA LYS A 631 46.35 -47.40 -28.26
C LYS A 631 46.84 -47.45 -29.71
N VAL A 632 48.05 -47.99 -29.93
CA VAL A 632 48.63 -48.27 -31.25
C VAL A 632 47.82 -49.33 -32.01
N ALA A 633 47.60 -50.50 -31.41
CA ALA A 633 46.96 -51.64 -32.08
C ALA A 633 45.50 -51.40 -32.48
N MET A 634 44.78 -50.54 -31.74
CA MET A 634 43.40 -50.14 -32.06
C MET A 634 43.31 -48.96 -33.04
N GLY A 635 44.44 -48.34 -33.42
CA GLY A 635 44.50 -47.22 -34.36
C GLY A 635 44.23 -45.84 -33.75
N HIS A 636 43.99 -45.76 -32.45
CA HIS A 636 43.63 -44.52 -31.74
C HIS A 636 44.82 -43.57 -31.49
N GLU A 637 46.02 -43.82 -32.05
CA GLU A 637 47.29 -43.11 -31.74
C GLU A 637 47.13 -41.58 -31.60
N ASN A 638 46.41 -40.97 -32.54
CA ASN A 638 46.23 -39.53 -32.67
C ASN A 638 44.94 -38.98 -32.03
N GLU A 639 44.09 -39.83 -31.46
CA GLU A 639 42.85 -39.38 -30.78
C GLU A 639 43.19 -38.71 -29.45
N ASP A 640 42.48 -37.61 -29.18
CA ASP A 640 42.65 -36.79 -27.98
C ASP A 640 41.73 -37.26 -26.84
N ILE A 641 42.11 -36.92 -25.60
CA ILE A 641 41.33 -37.29 -24.40
C ILE A 641 39.94 -36.65 -24.38
N ASP A 642 39.78 -35.49 -25.03
CA ASP A 642 38.48 -34.82 -25.14
C ASP A 642 37.53 -35.54 -26.12
N GLU A 643 38.03 -36.14 -27.20
CA GLU A 643 37.22 -36.98 -28.12
C GLU A 643 36.73 -38.24 -27.40
N PHE A 644 37.62 -38.91 -26.63
CA PHE A 644 37.23 -40.02 -25.76
C PHE A 644 36.18 -39.59 -24.71
N VAL A 645 36.34 -38.40 -24.12
CA VAL A 645 35.38 -37.87 -23.15
C VAL A 645 34.03 -37.54 -23.80
N GLU A 646 33.99 -37.09 -25.06
CA GLU A 646 32.75 -36.87 -25.80
C GLU A 646 32.06 -38.18 -26.23
N ALA A 647 32.82 -39.18 -26.70
CA ALA A 647 32.32 -40.53 -26.94
C ALA A 647 31.74 -41.16 -25.66
N HIS A 648 32.44 -41.02 -24.53
CA HIS A 648 31.98 -41.50 -23.23
C HIS A 648 30.72 -40.75 -22.74
N LYS A 649 30.65 -39.42 -22.91
CA LYS A 649 29.45 -38.62 -22.60
C LYS A 649 28.25 -39.03 -23.46
N THR A 650 28.43 -39.23 -24.76
CA THR A 650 27.34 -39.62 -25.68
C THR A 650 26.84 -41.03 -25.38
N CYS A 651 27.73 -42.00 -25.11
CA CYS A 651 27.33 -43.32 -24.62
C CYS A 651 26.57 -43.26 -23.29
N ILE A 652 26.98 -42.43 -22.32
CA ILE A 652 26.25 -42.24 -21.07
C ILE A 652 24.87 -41.61 -21.30
N ASN A 653 24.77 -40.63 -22.20
CA ASN A 653 23.49 -39.96 -22.51
C ASN A 653 22.50 -40.86 -23.27
N ASP A 654 22.96 -41.91 -23.97
CA ASP A 654 22.08 -42.94 -24.54
C ASP A 654 21.59 -43.95 -23.47
N ILE A 655 22.19 -44.02 -22.28
CA ILE A 655 21.77 -44.95 -21.22
C ILE A 655 20.58 -44.38 -20.45
N MET A 656 19.42 -45.04 -20.57
CA MET A 656 18.22 -44.75 -19.77
C MET A 656 17.86 -45.91 -18.83
N PHE A 657 17.19 -45.60 -17.72
CA PHE A 657 16.60 -46.61 -16.84
C PHE A 657 15.22 -47.02 -17.36
N PHE A 658 14.95 -48.32 -17.46
CA PHE A 658 13.65 -48.85 -17.87
C PHE A 658 12.91 -49.49 -16.69
N PRO A 659 11.88 -48.82 -16.12
CA PRO A 659 11.14 -49.35 -14.96
C PRO A 659 10.48 -50.72 -15.22
N THR A 660 10.15 -51.03 -16.48
CA THR A 660 9.60 -52.33 -16.92
C THR A 660 10.58 -53.49 -16.78
N ARG A 661 11.89 -53.22 -16.90
CA ARG A 661 12.96 -54.22 -16.81
C ARG A 661 13.76 -54.12 -15.51
N ASN A 662 13.54 -53.04 -14.74
CA ASN A 662 14.32 -52.65 -13.56
C ASN A 662 15.85 -52.63 -13.84
N SER A 663 16.22 -52.20 -15.05
CA SER A 663 17.60 -52.17 -15.54
C SER A 663 17.86 -50.91 -16.34
N TYR A 664 19.13 -50.54 -16.43
CA TYR A 664 19.60 -49.58 -17.44
C TYR A 664 19.69 -50.27 -18.81
N GLY A 665 19.60 -49.48 -19.88
CA GLY A 665 19.78 -49.93 -21.26
C GLY A 665 19.88 -48.75 -22.23
N LEU A 666 20.26 -49.05 -23.48
CA LEU A 666 20.44 -48.05 -24.52
C LEU A 666 19.10 -47.55 -25.08
N SER A 667 18.91 -46.24 -25.14
CA SER A 667 17.77 -45.56 -25.74
C SER A 667 17.72 -45.84 -27.24
N SER A 668 18.85 -45.84 -27.94
CA SER A 668 18.96 -46.29 -29.34
C SER A 668 18.29 -47.65 -29.62
N VAL A 669 18.29 -48.58 -28.66
CA VAL A 669 17.72 -49.94 -28.79
C VAL A 669 16.27 -50.04 -28.27
N ALA A 670 15.80 -49.10 -27.46
CA ALA A 670 14.51 -49.20 -26.76
C ALA A 670 13.30 -48.72 -27.58
N GLY A 671 12.17 -49.41 -27.42
CA GLY A 671 10.90 -49.06 -28.07
C GLY A 671 10.24 -47.81 -27.45
N ASN A 672 9.50 -47.05 -28.26
CA ASN A 672 8.88 -45.77 -27.85
C ASN A 672 8.02 -45.85 -26.57
N MET A 673 7.36 -46.98 -26.31
CA MET A 673 6.57 -47.20 -25.10
C MET A 673 7.45 -47.38 -23.85
N GLU A 674 8.60 -48.02 -23.96
CA GLU A 674 9.57 -48.16 -22.86
C GLU A 674 10.27 -46.82 -22.58
N LYS A 675 10.57 -46.05 -23.63
CA LYS A 675 11.08 -44.67 -23.51
C LYS A 675 10.10 -43.75 -22.78
N LEU A 676 8.81 -43.83 -23.11
CA LEU A 676 7.77 -43.02 -22.45
C LEU A 676 7.66 -43.39 -20.95
N ALA A 677 7.75 -44.68 -20.61
CA ALA A 677 7.77 -45.12 -19.21
C ALA A 677 9.04 -44.65 -18.46
N ALA A 678 10.20 -44.66 -19.11
CA ALA A 678 11.45 -44.14 -18.56
C ALA A 678 11.36 -42.63 -18.27
N PHE A 679 10.94 -41.83 -19.24
CA PHE A 679 10.77 -40.38 -19.07
C PHE A 679 9.69 -40.01 -18.04
N GLN A 680 8.64 -40.84 -17.86
CA GLN A 680 7.66 -40.60 -16.80
C GLN A 680 8.28 -40.81 -15.41
N ASP A 681 9.01 -41.90 -15.19
CA ASP A 681 9.68 -42.14 -13.89
C ASP A 681 10.77 -41.10 -13.61
N GLU A 682 11.53 -40.68 -14.63
CA GLU A 682 12.48 -39.57 -14.51
C GLU A 682 11.76 -38.26 -14.12
N PHE A 683 10.67 -37.91 -14.81
CA PHE A 683 9.88 -36.73 -14.49
C PHE A 683 9.30 -36.76 -13.07
N GLU A 684 8.78 -37.91 -12.62
CA GLU A 684 8.29 -38.07 -11.25
C GLU A 684 9.42 -37.95 -10.21
N ASN A 685 10.61 -38.46 -10.50
CA ASN A 685 11.80 -38.31 -9.66
C ASN A 685 12.31 -36.85 -9.62
N VAL A 686 12.40 -36.15 -10.76
CA VAL A 686 12.79 -34.73 -10.84
C VAL A 686 11.79 -33.85 -10.10
N LYS A 687 10.48 -34.05 -10.34
CA LYS A 687 9.40 -33.35 -9.65
C LYS A 687 9.46 -33.55 -8.14
N LYS A 688 9.76 -34.77 -7.68
CA LYS A 688 9.92 -35.08 -6.25
C LYS A 688 11.12 -34.36 -5.62
N ARG A 689 12.26 -34.27 -6.32
CA ARG A 689 13.41 -33.46 -5.88
C ARG A 689 13.03 -31.97 -5.77
N MET A 690 12.39 -31.41 -6.81
CA MET A 690 11.88 -30.04 -6.80
C MET A 690 10.88 -29.78 -5.64
N ASP A 691 9.97 -30.70 -5.37
CA ASP A 691 9.01 -30.61 -4.25
C ASP A 691 9.71 -30.61 -2.87
N ASP A 692 10.84 -31.31 -2.71
CA ASP A 692 11.61 -31.30 -1.47
C ASP A 692 12.58 -30.12 -1.37
N ASP A 693 13.22 -29.69 -2.46
CA ASP A 693 14.12 -28.53 -2.46
C ASP A 693 13.35 -27.20 -2.34
N THR A 694 12.14 -27.08 -2.89
CA THR A 694 11.25 -25.95 -2.60
C THR A 694 10.84 -25.92 -1.12
N ARG A 695 10.64 -27.07 -0.46
CA ARG A 695 10.43 -27.15 1.01
C ARG A 695 11.69 -26.77 1.78
N LYS A 696 12.89 -27.08 1.29
CA LYS A 696 14.17 -26.62 1.90
C LYS A 696 14.31 -25.10 1.75
N ALA A 697 14.10 -24.56 0.54
CA ALA A 697 14.12 -23.13 0.25
C ALA A 697 13.16 -22.35 1.14
N GLN A 698 11.88 -22.73 1.23
CA GLN A 698 10.90 -22.05 2.10
C GLN A 698 11.31 -22.02 3.59
N ARG A 699 11.97 -23.06 4.10
CA ARG A 699 12.51 -23.08 5.48
C ARG A 699 13.70 -22.14 5.63
N LEU A 700 14.58 -22.09 4.63
CA LEU A 700 15.74 -21.19 4.61
C LEU A 700 15.30 -19.73 4.48
N GLU A 701 14.37 -19.41 3.58
CA GLU A 701 13.74 -18.08 3.46
C GLU A 701 13.11 -17.63 4.78
N GLN A 702 12.35 -18.50 5.45
CA GLN A 702 11.76 -18.18 6.76
C GLN A 702 12.84 -17.94 7.83
N LYS A 703 13.90 -18.76 7.86
CA LYS A 703 15.04 -18.59 8.79
C LYS A 703 15.80 -17.30 8.51
N ILE A 704 16.11 -17.02 7.24
CA ILE A 704 16.75 -15.78 6.79
C ILE A 704 15.89 -14.60 7.19
N LYS A 705 14.60 -14.58 6.82
CA LYS A 705 13.66 -13.50 7.13
C LYS A 705 13.52 -13.25 8.64
N LEU A 706 13.55 -14.29 9.49
CA LEU A 706 13.54 -14.12 10.94
C LEU A 706 14.82 -13.44 11.47
N LEU A 707 15.98 -13.70 10.86
CA LEU A 707 17.28 -13.14 11.26
C LEU A 707 17.56 -11.76 10.63
N THR A 708 17.23 -11.57 9.34
CA THR A 708 17.63 -10.40 8.55
C THR A 708 16.57 -9.30 8.50
N ASN A 709 15.28 -9.57 8.67
CA ASN A 709 14.23 -8.54 8.58
C ASN A 709 14.45 -7.39 9.58
N GLY A 710 14.98 -7.68 10.78
CA GLY A 710 15.36 -6.65 11.75
C GLY A 710 16.49 -5.73 11.23
N TYR A 711 17.47 -6.30 10.53
CA TYR A 711 18.56 -5.54 9.90
C TYR A 711 18.11 -4.84 8.62
N GLN A 712 17.23 -5.43 7.81
CA GLN A 712 16.65 -4.80 6.62
C GLN A 712 15.80 -3.58 6.99
N MET A 713 14.92 -3.71 7.99
CA MET A 713 14.14 -2.57 8.51
C MET A 713 15.02 -1.48 9.13
N ARG A 714 16.13 -1.84 9.78
CA ARG A 714 17.13 -0.87 10.26
C ARG A 714 17.87 -0.20 9.10
N GLY A 715 18.27 -0.95 8.09
CA GLY A 715 18.97 -0.46 6.89
C GLY A 715 18.12 0.51 6.10
N GLY A 716 16.87 0.15 5.76
CA GLY A 716 15.93 1.04 5.08
C GLY A 716 15.63 2.32 5.88
N LYS A 717 15.55 2.24 7.21
CA LYS A 717 15.44 3.43 8.05
C LYS A 717 16.69 4.30 7.96
N ILE A 718 17.89 3.74 8.13
CA ILE A 718 19.16 4.49 8.02
C ILE A 718 19.27 5.13 6.63
N TRP A 719 18.94 4.41 5.56
CA TRP A 719 18.93 4.94 4.19
C TRP A 719 18.02 6.17 4.06
N SER A 720 16.77 6.08 4.54
CA SER A 720 15.85 7.23 4.53
C SER A 720 16.32 8.43 5.37
N GLN A 721 17.17 8.19 6.39
CA GLN A 721 17.79 9.26 7.17
C GLN A 721 18.98 9.88 6.42
N VAL A 722 19.82 9.07 5.77
CA VAL A 722 20.93 9.52 4.92
C VAL A 722 20.42 10.35 3.74
N GLU A 723 19.40 9.86 3.03
CA GLU A 723 18.74 10.57 1.92
C GLU A 723 18.14 11.92 2.37
N ALA A 724 17.55 11.97 3.57
CA ALA A 724 17.05 13.22 4.15
C ALA A 724 18.19 14.20 4.51
N THR A 725 19.31 13.71 5.04
CA THR A 725 20.48 14.56 5.33
C THR A 725 21.19 15.07 4.08
N PHE A 726 21.24 14.29 2.99
CA PHE A 726 21.73 14.79 1.69
C PHE A 726 20.85 15.94 1.19
N LYS A 727 19.53 15.77 1.12
CA LYS A 727 18.61 16.84 0.70
C LYS A 727 18.70 18.10 1.58
N GLN A 728 18.95 17.94 2.89
CA GLN A 728 19.21 19.07 3.80
C GLN A 728 20.55 19.75 3.52
N MET A 729 21.60 19.00 3.17
CA MET A 729 22.90 19.52 2.78
C MET A 729 22.82 20.27 1.44
N ASP A 730 22.05 19.77 0.47
CA ASP A 730 21.81 20.42 -0.82
C ASP A 730 21.06 21.77 -0.64
N THR A 731 20.03 21.79 0.21
CA THR A 731 19.35 23.06 0.58
C THR A 731 20.27 24.00 1.33
N ALA A 732 21.09 23.52 2.26
CA ALA A 732 22.04 24.37 2.99
C ALA A 732 23.17 24.92 2.09
N GLY A 733 23.57 24.17 1.06
CA GLY A 733 24.53 24.62 0.04
C GLY A 733 23.96 25.75 -0.81
N THR A 734 22.76 25.57 -1.36
CA THR A 734 22.07 26.62 -2.15
C THR A 734 21.71 27.85 -1.31
N GLU A 735 21.31 27.66 -0.04
CA GLU A 735 21.15 28.77 0.93
C GLU A 735 22.48 29.49 1.19
N TYR A 736 23.59 28.76 1.40
CA TYR A 736 24.91 29.35 1.61
C TYR A 736 25.36 30.20 0.41
N GLU A 737 25.24 29.69 -0.82
CA GLU A 737 25.55 30.43 -2.04
C GLU A 737 24.68 31.68 -2.19
N CYS A 738 23.37 31.55 -1.94
CA CYS A 738 22.42 32.65 -1.94
C CYS A 738 22.81 33.73 -0.91
N PHE A 739 23.07 33.35 0.35
CA PHE A 739 23.52 34.29 1.39
C PHE A 739 24.90 34.90 1.07
N GLN A 740 25.80 34.17 0.41
CA GLN A 740 27.08 34.70 -0.05
C GLN A 740 26.89 35.74 -1.18
N ALA A 741 25.86 35.60 -2.02
CA ALA A 741 25.48 36.60 -3.02
C ALA A 741 24.80 37.82 -2.36
N LEU A 742 23.78 37.61 -1.52
CA LEU A 742 23.11 38.69 -0.78
C LEU A 742 24.09 39.50 0.08
N LYS A 743 25.08 38.86 0.72
CA LYS A 743 26.10 39.56 1.51
C LYS A 743 26.92 40.54 0.66
N ARG A 744 27.30 40.16 -0.55
CA ARG A 744 28.00 41.07 -1.49
C ARG A 744 27.08 42.22 -1.92
N GLN A 745 25.81 41.92 -2.21
CA GLN A 745 24.82 42.92 -2.59
C GLN A 745 24.56 43.94 -1.46
N GLU A 746 24.38 43.50 -0.22
CA GLU A 746 24.14 44.39 0.93
C GLU A 746 25.40 45.21 1.28
N GLN A 747 26.61 44.66 1.09
CA GLN A 747 27.84 45.44 1.18
C GLN A 747 27.85 46.62 0.18
N VAL A 748 27.50 46.39 -1.08
CA VAL A 748 27.39 47.48 -2.08
C VAL A 748 26.23 48.43 -1.76
N ALA A 749 25.06 47.91 -1.38
CA ALA A 749 23.89 48.72 -1.07
C ALA A 749 24.08 49.63 0.16
N SER A 750 24.76 49.13 1.19
CA SER A 750 25.07 49.91 2.40
C SER A 750 26.02 51.07 2.10
N LEU A 751 27.07 50.86 1.30
CA LEU A 751 27.99 51.91 0.86
C LEU A 751 27.26 52.99 0.05
N ASN A 752 26.44 52.60 -0.92
CA ASN A 752 25.66 53.53 -1.73
C ASN A 752 24.67 54.36 -0.87
N ARG A 753 24.02 53.74 0.12
CA ARG A 753 23.11 54.41 1.06
C ARG A 753 23.86 55.41 1.95
N ILE A 754 25.05 55.05 2.45
CA ILE A 754 25.90 55.95 3.24
C ILE A 754 26.36 57.15 2.41
N ASN A 755 26.79 56.92 1.17
CA ASN A 755 27.25 57.98 0.27
C ASN A 755 26.12 58.97 -0.07
N SER A 756 24.91 58.48 -0.42
CA SER A 756 23.75 59.33 -0.68
C SER A 756 23.39 60.21 0.53
N ILE A 757 23.34 59.62 1.73
CA ILE A 757 23.06 60.37 2.97
C ILE A 757 24.16 61.39 3.26
N TRP A 758 25.43 61.03 3.02
CA TRP A 758 26.55 61.95 3.20
C TRP A 758 26.47 63.15 2.26
N GLU A 759 26.18 62.93 0.97
CA GLU A 759 25.97 64.01 -0.01
C GLU A 759 24.82 64.94 0.41
N ASP A 760 23.68 64.39 0.82
CA ASP A 760 22.52 65.19 1.22
C ASP A 760 22.79 65.98 2.51
N VAL A 761 23.59 65.43 3.44
CA VAL A 761 24.10 66.16 4.62
C VAL A 761 25.07 67.27 4.22
N GLN A 762 25.90 67.12 3.18
CA GLN A 762 26.72 68.24 2.70
C GLN A 762 25.87 69.33 2.04
N LYS A 763 24.90 68.95 1.18
CA LYS A 763 23.94 69.89 0.57
C LYS A 763 23.21 70.72 1.63
N GLN A 764 22.76 70.08 2.72
CA GLN A 764 22.14 70.77 3.85
C GLN A 764 23.10 71.72 4.57
N LYS A 765 24.36 71.32 4.84
CA LYS A 765 25.37 72.18 5.47
C LYS A 765 25.76 73.39 4.63
N GLU A 766 25.83 73.23 3.30
CA GLU A 766 26.08 74.36 2.39
C GLU A 766 24.91 75.35 2.39
N LEU A 767 23.68 74.84 2.38
CA LEU A 767 22.46 75.63 2.47
C LEU A 767 22.39 76.38 3.82
N GLU A 768 22.61 75.69 4.93
CA GLU A 768 22.70 76.27 6.28
C GLU A 768 23.75 77.40 6.34
N LYS A 769 24.97 77.12 5.90
CA LYS A 769 26.07 78.11 5.83
C LYS A 769 25.71 79.33 4.98
N SER A 770 24.97 79.14 3.89
CA SER A 770 24.50 80.24 3.04
C SER A 770 23.43 81.11 3.73
N LEU A 771 22.53 80.49 4.52
CA LEU A 771 21.51 81.19 5.29
C LEU A 771 22.10 81.93 6.49
N GLN A 772 23.01 81.29 7.23
CA GLN A 772 23.77 81.91 8.31
C GLN A 772 24.54 83.14 7.82
N LYS A 773 25.17 83.06 6.63
CA LYS A 773 25.84 84.22 6.04
C LYS A 773 24.84 85.35 5.73
N ARG A 774 23.73 85.06 5.02
CA ARG A 774 22.70 86.07 4.72
C ARG A 774 22.13 86.72 5.98
N TYR A 775 21.96 85.97 7.06
CA TYR A 775 21.51 86.50 8.35
C TYR A 775 22.54 87.45 8.97
N GLY A 776 23.84 87.11 8.90
CA GLY A 776 24.92 88.02 9.29
C GLY A 776 25.02 89.27 8.42
N ASP A 777 24.87 89.13 7.10
CA ASP A 777 24.85 90.26 6.15
C ASP A 777 23.66 91.22 6.46
N LEU A 778 22.50 90.68 6.85
CA LEU A 778 21.32 91.45 7.30
C LEU A 778 21.51 92.13 8.66
N ILE A 779 22.16 91.49 9.63
CA ILE A 779 22.51 92.14 10.91
C ILE A 779 23.44 93.33 10.65
N ALA A 780 24.47 93.15 9.82
CA ALA A 780 25.38 94.23 9.44
C ALA A 780 24.68 95.35 8.64
N GLU A 781 23.55 95.08 7.99
CA GLU A 781 22.68 96.11 7.41
C GLU A 781 21.83 96.83 8.45
N GLN A 782 21.24 96.09 9.38
CA GLN A 782 20.47 96.64 10.49
C GLN A 782 21.34 97.55 11.39
N GLU A 783 22.57 97.15 11.70
CA GLU A 783 23.55 97.97 12.43
C GLU A 783 23.92 99.25 11.67
N ARG A 784 24.16 99.16 10.36
CA ARG A 784 24.40 100.34 9.49
C ARG A 784 23.20 101.29 9.48
N ILE A 785 21.98 100.77 9.42
CA ILE A 785 20.74 101.57 9.47
C ILE A 785 20.57 102.22 10.86
N TYR A 786 20.82 101.50 11.96
CA TYR A 786 20.79 102.08 13.30
C TYR A 786 21.82 103.20 13.48
N HIS A 787 23.06 103.01 13.04
CA HIS A 787 24.07 104.07 13.09
C HIS A 787 23.69 105.27 12.22
N LEU A 788 23.11 105.04 11.03
CA LEU A 788 22.63 106.12 10.17
C LEU A 788 21.47 106.91 10.80
N MET A 789 20.51 106.22 11.43
CA MET A 789 19.44 106.83 12.22
C MET A 789 20.00 107.60 13.43
N GLU A 790 21.06 107.10 14.07
CA GLU A 790 21.70 107.78 15.20
C GLU A 790 22.48 109.03 14.77
N SER A 791 23.14 109.01 13.60
CA SER A 791 23.72 110.21 13.00
C SER A 791 22.65 111.22 12.60
N TYR A 792 21.53 110.79 12.00
CA TYR A 792 20.44 111.72 11.68
C TYR A 792 19.81 112.33 12.93
N ARG A 793 19.62 111.56 14.02
CA ARG A 793 19.16 112.10 15.31
C ARG A 793 20.13 113.13 15.91
N LYS A 794 21.45 112.95 15.74
CA LYS A 794 22.46 113.92 16.17
C LYS A 794 22.47 115.17 15.28
N GLU A 795 22.25 115.01 13.98
CA GLU A 795 22.01 116.13 13.07
C GLU A 795 20.71 116.87 13.38
N GLU A 796 19.63 116.18 13.74
CA GLU A 796 18.36 116.78 14.13
C GLU A 796 18.48 117.53 15.45
N ALA A 797 19.14 116.94 16.46
CA ALA A 797 19.40 117.61 17.74
C ALA A 797 20.28 118.87 17.57
N THR A 798 21.36 118.81 16.78
CA THR A 798 22.19 119.99 16.51
C THR A 798 21.49 121.02 15.63
N LYS A 799 20.63 120.60 14.70
CA LYS A 799 19.74 121.53 13.97
C LYS A 799 18.71 122.17 14.91
N GLN A 800 18.19 121.43 15.89
CA GLN A 800 17.28 121.93 16.93
C GLN A 800 17.99 122.96 17.82
N GLU A 801 19.18 122.68 18.35
CA GLU A 801 20.02 123.66 19.07
C GLU A 801 20.30 124.91 18.22
N ILE A 802 20.57 124.75 16.92
CA ILE A 802 20.79 125.86 15.97
C ILE A 802 19.49 126.64 15.67
N THR A 803 18.30 126.01 15.73
CA THR A 803 17.03 126.73 15.63
C THR A 803 16.62 127.38 16.95
N GLU A 804 16.86 126.74 18.09
CA GLU A 804 16.56 127.28 19.43
C GLU A 804 17.44 128.49 19.74
N THR A 805 18.72 128.47 19.37
CA THR A 805 19.59 129.66 19.46
C THR A 805 19.12 130.79 18.53
N LYS A 806 18.66 130.48 17.31
CA LYS A 806 18.09 131.49 16.39
C LYS A 806 16.71 132.00 16.82
N MET A 807 15.92 131.18 17.51
CA MET A 807 14.64 131.57 18.12
C MET A 807 14.92 132.48 19.33
N ALA A 808 15.90 132.14 20.17
CA ALA A 808 16.37 133.03 21.24
C ALA A 808 16.95 134.37 20.73
N GLU A 809 17.52 134.41 19.52
CA GLU A 809 17.93 135.65 18.84
C GLU A 809 16.76 136.41 18.16
N THR A 810 15.54 135.86 18.11
CA THR A 810 14.38 136.47 17.42
C THR A 810 13.12 136.65 18.29
N GLU A 811 13.00 136.00 19.45
CA GLU A 811 11.83 136.04 20.35
C GLU A 811 11.82 137.21 21.37
N GLU A 812 12.53 138.32 21.12
CA GLU A 812 12.36 139.54 21.94
C GLU A 812 11.27 140.49 21.39
N VAL A 813 10.61 140.17 20.26
CA VAL A 813 9.64 141.05 19.61
C VAL A 813 8.38 140.32 19.08
N LEU A 814 7.23 140.89 19.46
CA LEU A 814 5.86 140.72 18.96
C LEU A 814 4.98 139.57 19.48
N VAL A 815 3.70 139.93 19.57
CA VAL A 815 2.54 139.14 20.02
C VAL A 815 1.59 139.04 18.83
N ASP A 816 1.09 137.84 18.51
CA ASP A 816 -0.35 137.49 18.58
C ASP A 816 -0.65 136.06 18.04
N SER A 817 -1.69 135.45 18.60
CA SER A 817 -2.49 134.33 18.07
C SER A 817 -1.94 132.89 17.98
N SER A 818 -2.78 131.98 18.50
CA SER A 818 -3.01 130.57 18.12
C SER A 818 -2.38 129.38 18.90
N GLU A 819 -3.31 128.57 19.45
CA GLU A 819 -3.32 127.11 19.65
C GLU A 819 -2.77 126.40 20.92
N MET A 820 -3.33 125.21 21.13
CA MET A 820 -3.02 124.08 22.04
C MET A 820 -3.52 124.06 23.50
N THR A 821 -4.24 122.97 23.82
CA THR A 821 -4.27 122.28 25.13
C THR A 821 -4.58 120.78 24.91
N LYS A 822 -4.09 119.88 25.77
CA LYS A 822 -4.13 118.40 25.67
C LYS A 822 -4.38 117.76 27.06
N PRO A 823 -4.58 116.42 27.22
CA PRO A 823 -5.14 115.39 26.33
C PRO A 823 -6.57 114.95 26.81
N PRO A 824 -6.91 113.88 27.60
CA PRO A 824 -6.20 112.65 28.08
C PRO A 824 -6.92 111.27 27.87
N LEU A 825 -6.15 110.19 28.06
CA LEU A 825 -6.49 108.86 28.67
C LEU A 825 -7.66 107.94 28.18
N ASN A 826 -7.26 106.83 27.55
CA ASN A 826 -7.48 105.40 27.94
C ASN A 826 -8.83 104.62 27.83
N ASN A 827 -8.66 103.33 27.44
CA ASN A 827 -9.40 102.09 27.83
C ASN A 827 -10.88 101.92 27.37
N ASP A 828 -11.47 100.72 27.18
CA ASP A 828 -11.02 99.31 27.18
C ASP A 828 -12.03 98.44 26.37
N GLY A 829 -11.70 97.18 26.02
CA GLY A 829 -12.72 96.22 25.49
C GLY A 829 -12.21 94.90 24.89
N GLU A 830 -12.07 93.85 25.71
CA GLU A 830 -11.81 92.44 25.30
C GLU A 830 -13.14 91.67 25.01
N PRO A 831 -13.16 90.43 24.43
CA PRO A 831 -12.82 89.20 25.18
C PRO A 831 -12.22 88.01 24.38
N GLN A 832 -11.90 86.93 25.10
CA GLN A 832 -11.23 85.67 24.68
C GLN A 832 -12.21 84.49 24.40
N MET A 833 -11.70 83.36 23.88
CA MET A 833 -12.18 81.97 24.13
C MET A 833 -11.12 80.90 23.77
N ASP A 834 -11.25 79.66 24.28
CA ASP A 834 -10.12 78.72 24.46
C ASP A 834 -10.40 77.19 24.24
N VAL A 835 -9.36 76.46 23.80
CA VAL A 835 -8.98 75.00 23.90
C VAL A 835 -9.93 73.79 23.68
N SER A 836 -9.41 72.76 22.98
CA SER A 836 -9.52 71.26 23.16
C SER A 836 -9.91 70.35 21.95
N GLU A 837 -9.44 69.08 21.98
CA GLU A 837 -9.44 68.03 20.91
C GLU A 837 -10.40 66.83 21.23
N PRO A 838 -10.32 65.64 20.55
CA PRO A 838 -10.63 65.26 19.15
C PRO A 838 -11.74 64.15 19.07
N PRO A 839 -12.07 63.56 17.89
CA PRO A 839 -11.52 62.23 17.54
C PRO A 839 -11.36 61.93 16.00
N THR A 840 -11.16 60.66 15.65
CA THR A 840 -10.59 60.08 14.39
C THR A 840 -11.60 59.52 13.35
N VAL A 841 -11.05 58.92 12.26
CA VAL A 841 -11.61 57.99 11.21
C VAL A 841 -12.54 58.59 10.12
N GLU A 842 -12.57 58.13 8.85
CA GLU A 842 -11.90 57.00 8.12
C GLU A 842 -11.19 57.48 6.81
N ASP A 843 -10.40 56.60 6.18
CA ASP A 843 -9.74 56.79 4.87
C ASP A 843 -10.69 56.66 3.66
N ASP A 844 -10.36 57.33 2.54
CA ASP A 844 -10.49 56.71 1.20
C ASP A 844 -9.57 57.42 0.18
N VAL A 845 -8.69 56.68 -0.50
CA VAL A 845 -7.72 57.23 -1.47
C VAL A 845 -8.06 56.77 -2.89
N VAL A 846 -8.52 57.72 -3.71
CA VAL A 846 -8.80 57.50 -5.14
C VAL A 846 -7.49 57.54 -5.94
N ALA A 847 -7.25 56.52 -6.76
CA ALA A 847 -6.10 56.45 -7.66
C ALA A 847 -6.29 57.34 -8.91
N PRO A 848 -5.20 57.94 -9.46
CA PRO A 848 -5.26 58.75 -10.68
C PRO A 848 -5.37 57.89 -11.95
N PRO A 849 -5.90 58.44 -13.06
CA PRO A 849 -5.84 57.81 -14.39
C PRO A 849 -4.46 58.00 -15.05
N GLU A 850 -4.06 57.06 -15.90
CA GLU A 850 -2.91 57.21 -16.80
C GLU A 850 -3.37 57.72 -18.17
N ASP A 851 -2.77 58.81 -18.65
CA ASP A 851 -2.96 59.31 -20.01
C ASP A 851 -2.07 58.58 -21.02
N THR A 852 -2.57 58.45 -22.24
CA THR A 852 -1.85 57.85 -23.38
C THR A 852 -0.79 58.79 -23.95
N GLU A 853 0.33 58.27 -24.47
CA GLU A 853 0.74 58.61 -25.86
C GLU A 853 1.86 57.75 -26.49
N LYS A 854 1.69 57.53 -27.80
CA LYS A 854 2.69 57.40 -28.89
C LYS A 854 3.57 56.15 -29.05
N GLN A 855 3.79 55.86 -30.34
CA GLN A 855 4.55 54.76 -30.94
C GLN A 855 5.82 55.31 -31.62
N ALA A 856 6.86 54.48 -31.80
CA ALA A 856 7.78 54.57 -32.93
C ALA A 856 8.58 53.26 -33.13
N SER A 857 9.01 53.03 -34.39
CA SER A 857 10.01 52.08 -34.93
C SER A 857 10.96 51.37 -33.93
N ALA A 858 11.20 50.06 -33.94
CA ALA A 858 11.43 49.08 -35.03
C ALA A 858 12.80 49.19 -35.75
N VAL A 859 13.67 48.20 -35.53
CA VAL A 859 14.82 47.77 -36.37
C VAL A 859 15.00 46.26 -36.17
N ASP A 860 15.34 45.52 -37.23
CA ASP A 860 15.64 44.09 -37.22
C ASP A 860 17.02 43.75 -36.61
N VAL A 861 17.29 42.45 -36.34
CA VAL A 861 18.55 41.76 -36.76
C VAL A 861 18.48 40.24 -36.47
N GLU A 862 18.55 39.48 -37.57
CA GLU A 862 19.16 38.16 -37.83
C GLU A 862 19.05 36.93 -36.87
N LYS A 863 19.35 35.77 -37.47
CA LYS A 863 19.39 34.43 -36.86
C LYS A 863 20.77 34.14 -36.25
N GLY A 864 20.82 33.22 -35.28
CA GLY A 864 22.07 32.59 -34.84
C GLY A 864 21.83 31.12 -34.45
N GLU A 865 22.44 30.18 -35.18
CA GLU A 865 22.40 28.75 -34.89
C GLU A 865 23.60 28.36 -34.00
N THR A 866 23.34 27.70 -32.87
CA THR A 866 24.32 26.87 -32.13
C THR A 866 23.53 25.74 -31.45
N ASN A 867 23.63 24.49 -31.92
CA ASN A 867 24.71 23.52 -31.68
C ASN A 867 24.80 23.07 -30.20
N GLU A 868 23.91 22.14 -29.83
CA GLU A 868 24.16 21.22 -28.72
C GLU A 868 25.25 20.21 -29.13
N PRO A 869 26.28 19.96 -28.30
CA PRO A 869 27.18 18.84 -28.49
C PRO A 869 26.64 17.59 -27.78
N GLU A 870 26.37 16.53 -28.54
CA GLU A 870 26.31 15.18 -27.97
C GLU A 870 27.65 14.85 -27.28
N ASN A 871 27.61 14.13 -26.16
CA ASN A 871 28.83 13.62 -25.54
C ASN A 871 28.62 12.22 -24.97
N ALA A 872 28.91 11.22 -25.79
CA ALA A 872 28.83 9.80 -25.45
C ALA A 872 30.23 9.23 -25.19
N MET A 873 30.58 9.05 -23.92
CA MET A 873 31.75 8.32 -23.43
C MET A 873 31.46 7.79 -22.01
N VAL A 874 31.95 6.64 -21.55
CA VAL A 874 32.52 5.45 -22.22
C VAL A 874 32.30 4.28 -21.24
N ASP A 875 31.97 3.09 -21.71
CA ASP A 875 32.09 1.85 -20.92
C ASP A 875 33.52 1.30 -21.08
N GLU A 876 34.26 1.10 -19.98
CA GLU A 876 35.23 -0.01 -19.76
C GLU A 876 36.01 0.13 -18.42
N ILE A 877 36.82 -0.90 -18.11
CA ILE A 877 37.79 -1.07 -16.98
C ILE A 877 37.18 -1.01 -15.54
N ILE A 878 37.50 -1.91 -14.59
CA ILE A 878 38.62 -2.85 -14.39
C ILE A 878 38.12 -4.22 -13.86
N GLU A 879 38.77 -5.33 -14.23
CA GLU A 879 38.64 -6.65 -13.57
C GLU A 879 39.48 -6.75 -12.28
N SER A 880 38.91 -7.22 -11.17
CA SER A 880 39.61 -7.73 -9.97
C SER A 880 38.66 -8.54 -9.07
#